data_AF-A0A2N0PAJ1-F1
#
_entry.id   AF-A0A2N0PAJ1-F1
#
_cell.length_a   1.000
_cell.length_b   1.000
_cell.length_c   1.000
_cell.angle_alpha   90.00
_cell.angle_beta   90.00
_cell.angle_gamma   90.00
#
_symmetry.space_group_name_H-M   'P 1'
#
loop_
_entity.id
_entity.type
_entity.pdbx_description
1 polymer ?
#
loop_
_entity_poly.entity_id
_entity_poly.type
_entity_poly.pdbx_seq_one_letter_code
_entity_poly.pdbx_strand_id
1 'polypeptide(L)'
;MKPRGGVASLLAQSNDKSDESFDKLEKLTPNPPKLEGEVFSYLSLSISTNLGVHLNGNFSLTSARRGIFQSKSDLPRKDSDKNVKQNLYILYDVLPDLHVKLLDYVVKKHENKEANFLPYIMNNLWPNTKDVTMNFFKNYGLNVIKKLGNDIHRIFWTEADDGQFISLKDARIFRNEEKIIVDILVSSGISAVMLEEDKIKQLNEIIESGESEFPYKPVSGESICEDLQLKISSIPSFKREDMIVDKYTHDDLFKLLEFILQDKNSYEILSELPLVPLSNGLVGKFGEVYYVGHEFLDLFPDIGPSKFVSAGLLANLSIIFKDDYFSKKANIKKFNASAVLDLLDSVLKPPSNMLVRPDISNPLIQNGNSLFSLFDILVKLKVRFTDMTFPESAHEDIKKCVNECTAINIINSLERACLPSTMERLFEKLSSSECEKFRTFIKDELKTLIAHEQSQRGFMEILRSLPIWPIHSSENKFIDATTGDLPPRKLPFFSFHKKTNFYRCDHESDFNALTKLGVTPMDTLEYLKGIVKQVVDESDHSDEDEFEPSQAYVIFLQRVLLLRDREIEKYLGPKEIIPNKPLSDFAHVDTLYDMSVPVLRSIFHDTDKYFLPPELQNNPVCLEALKRMGLISTAKGIPLPERNNLFQKDALLTSLLDKLTVEPDDDYHDATFIVGEERKIIRANRYVLSAASKKFEEKFRDNINEIEIEFHQDVFKVFLQLLYGQTFKDATIPILSTASDFKTEHEFKTHYLSFLIDLLKLTVSYEVKPLRNKVEDAIMEGEYVNIRDLYRIIECLKDFDVEQRLKGFFEEHIRSYRNPINKQLRKNAVTVKEKSEISKISQKLQPYLQNK
;
A
#
# COMPACT_ATOMS: atom_id res chain seq x y z
N MET A 1 -34.91 -50.04 -3.13
CA MET A 1 -34.48 -48.68 -2.75
C MET A 1 -33.00 -48.54 -3.12
N LYS A 2 -32.57 -47.46 -3.78
CA LYS A 2 -31.12 -47.22 -3.95
C LYS A 2 -30.50 -46.96 -2.57
N PRO A 3 -29.29 -47.45 -2.26
CA PRO A 3 -28.60 -47.09 -1.02
C PRO A 3 -28.43 -45.58 -0.95
N ARG A 4 -28.72 -44.98 0.21
CA ARG A 4 -28.65 -43.55 0.46
C ARG A 4 -28.01 -43.32 1.81
N GLY A 5 -27.18 -42.30 1.90
CA GLY A 5 -26.58 -41.86 3.14
C GLY A 5 -26.26 -40.39 3.14
N GLY A 6 -25.78 -39.91 4.26
CA GLY A 6 -25.29 -38.56 4.47
C GLY A 6 -24.11 -38.58 5.43
N VAL A 7 -23.15 -37.69 5.19
CA VAL A 7 -22.06 -37.40 6.12
C VAL A 7 -22.16 -35.93 6.47
N ALA A 8 -22.10 -35.62 7.75
CA ALA A 8 -22.25 -34.25 8.23
C ALA A 8 -21.18 -33.94 9.28
N SER A 9 -20.72 -32.70 9.29
CA SER A 9 -19.89 -32.19 10.38
C SER A 9 -20.29 -30.76 10.75
N LEU A 10 -19.91 -30.37 11.96
CA LEU A 10 -20.28 -29.09 12.56
C LEU A 10 -19.27 -28.02 12.18
N LEU A 11 -19.70 -27.01 11.41
CA LEU A 11 -18.84 -25.89 10.98
C LEU A 11 -19.09 -24.57 11.75
N ALA A 12 -20.24 -24.45 12.40
CA ALA A 12 -20.62 -23.29 13.23
C ALA A 12 -21.74 -23.70 14.21
N GLN A 13 -21.79 -23.06 15.37
CA GLN A 13 -22.80 -23.28 16.39
C GLN A 13 -23.23 -21.94 16.99
N SER A 14 -24.54 -21.72 17.12
CA SER A 14 -25.11 -20.59 17.86
C SER A 14 -25.65 -21.07 19.21
N ASN A 15 -25.47 -20.26 20.26
CA ASN A 15 -26.09 -20.50 21.57
C ASN A 15 -27.53 -19.99 21.65
N ASP A 16 -27.99 -19.26 20.62
CA ASP A 16 -29.30 -18.64 20.57
C ASP A 16 -30.34 -19.64 20.00
N LYS A 17 -31.31 -20.06 20.82
CA LYS A 17 -32.30 -21.09 20.48
C LYS A 17 -33.52 -20.56 19.72
N SER A 18 -33.46 -19.33 19.21
CA SER A 18 -34.57 -18.70 18.47
C SER A 18 -34.62 -19.23 17.03
N ASP A 19 -35.83 -19.50 16.52
CA ASP A 19 -36.05 -20.02 15.15
C ASP A 19 -35.60 -19.03 14.04
N GLU A 20 -35.32 -17.77 14.38
CA GLU A 20 -34.74 -16.75 13.50
C GLU A 20 -33.21 -16.87 13.34
N SER A 21 -32.58 -17.89 13.93
CA SER A 21 -31.11 -18.06 13.96
C SER A 21 -30.47 -18.59 12.68
N PHE A 22 -31.25 -19.15 11.74
CA PHE A 22 -30.70 -19.66 10.48
C PHE A 22 -30.18 -18.55 9.56
N ASP A 23 -30.82 -17.37 9.58
CA ASP A 23 -30.37 -16.18 8.84
C ASP A 23 -29.30 -15.37 9.62
N LYS A 24 -29.09 -15.71 10.90
CA LYS A 24 -28.06 -15.14 11.80
C LYS A 24 -26.96 -16.16 12.12
N LEU A 25 -26.56 -17.01 11.17
CA LEU A 25 -25.28 -17.72 11.26
C LEU A 25 -24.13 -16.71 11.08
N GLU A 26 -23.94 -15.85 12.08
CA GLU A 26 -22.87 -14.86 12.13
C GLU A 26 -21.53 -15.59 12.35
N LYS A 27 -20.83 -15.81 11.23
CA LYS A 27 -19.41 -16.19 11.09
C LYS A 27 -19.08 -17.65 11.41
N LEU A 28 -18.64 -18.36 10.38
CA LEU A 28 -17.94 -19.64 10.49
C LEU A 28 -16.80 -19.51 11.51
N THR A 29 -16.68 -20.47 12.43
CA THR A 29 -15.62 -20.44 13.44
C THR A 29 -14.37 -21.15 12.89
N PRO A 30 -13.15 -20.57 13.06
CA PRO A 30 -11.91 -21.20 12.58
C PRO A 30 -11.62 -22.58 13.17
N ASN A 31 -12.17 -22.86 14.36
CA ASN A 31 -12.08 -24.16 15.04
C ASN A 31 -13.44 -24.48 15.66
N PRO A 32 -14.35 -25.15 14.94
CA PRO A 32 -15.60 -25.61 15.54
C PRO A 32 -15.29 -26.65 16.64
N PRO A 33 -16.16 -26.76 17.66
CA PRO A 33 -15.94 -27.64 18.80
C PRO A 33 -15.77 -29.11 18.36
N LYS A 34 -14.96 -29.87 19.12
CA LYS A 34 -14.72 -31.30 18.85
C LYS A 34 -16.06 -32.04 18.84
N LEU A 35 -16.41 -32.58 17.68
CA LEU A 35 -17.62 -33.38 17.49
C LEU A 35 -17.31 -34.85 17.78
N GLU A 36 -18.07 -35.47 18.68
CA GLU A 36 -18.10 -36.93 18.81
C GLU A 36 -19.11 -37.48 17.78
N GLY A 37 -18.58 -38.01 16.68
CA GLY A 37 -19.38 -38.50 15.57
C GLY A 37 -20.24 -39.69 15.98
N GLU A 38 -21.46 -39.70 15.47
CA GLU A 38 -22.45 -40.75 15.70
C GLU A 38 -22.99 -41.28 14.38
N VAL A 39 -23.38 -42.55 14.36
CA VAL A 39 -24.08 -43.14 13.21
C VAL A 39 -25.58 -43.25 13.50
N PHE A 40 -26.37 -42.73 12.55
CA PHE A 40 -27.83 -42.68 12.60
C PHE A 40 -28.48 -43.59 11.55
N SER A 41 -29.66 -44.10 11.90
CA SER A 41 -30.60 -44.72 10.97
C SER A 41 -32.02 -44.36 11.42
N TYR A 42 -32.99 -44.40 10.49
CA TYR A 42 -34.36 -43.88 10.64
C TYR A 42 -35.14 -44.37 11.88
N LEU A 43 -34.72 -45.46 12.56
CA LEU A 43 -35.46 -46.06 13.67
C LEU A 43 -34.58 -46.64 14.80
N SER A 44 -33.26 -46.48 14.77
CA SER A 44 -32.34 -46.99 15.81
C SER A 44 -31.78 -45.87 16.66
N LEU A 45 -31.41 -46.20 17.91
CA LEU A 45 -30.57 -45.31 18.71
C LEU A 45 -29.24 -45.06 17.96
N SER A 46 -28.70 -43.86 18.09
CA SER A 46 -27.40 -43.53 17.54
C SER A 46 -26.31 -44.36 18.23
N ILE A 47 -25.25 -44.64 17.49
CA ILE A 47 -24.06 -45.33 18.02
C ILE A 47 -22.89 -44.38 17.87
N SER A 48 -22.18 -44.12 18.96
CA SER A 48 -20.94 -43.33 18.88
C SER A 48 -19.91 -44.07 18.01
N THR A 49 -19.34 -43.33 17.07
CA THR A 49 -18.34 -43.80 16.11
C THR A 49 -16.94 -43.32 16.47
N ASN A 50 -16.82 -42.30 17.33
CA ASN A 50 -15.58 -41.55 17.63
C ASN A 50 -14.89 -40.93 16.39
N LEU A 51 -15.61 -40.82 15.27
CA LEU A 51 -15.18 -40.06 14.10
C LEU A 51 -15.46 -38.57 14.32
N GLY A 52 -14.80 -37.66 13.60
CA GLY A 52 -15.17 -36.24 13.62
C GLY A 52 -16.35 -35.88 12.70
N VAL A 53 -17.13 -36.87 12.28
CA VAL A 53 -18.31 -36.69 11.42
C VAL A 53 -19.46 -37.57 11.88
N HIS A 54 -20.68 -37.09 11.69
CA HIS A 54 -21.88 -37.91 11.79
C HIS A 54 -22.10 -38.68 10.50
N LEU A 55 -22.50 -39.94 10.64
CA LEU A 55 -22.84 -40.82 9.54
C LEU A 55 -24.34 -41.10 9.57
N ASN A 56 -25.02 -41.04 8.44
CA ASN A 56 -26.42 -41.43 8.34
C ASN A 56 -26.61 -42.33 7.12
N GLY A 57 -27.41 -43.38 7.25
CA GLY A 57 -27.66 -44.30 6.14
C GLY A 57 -29.00 -45.00 6.28
N ASN A 58 -29.57 -45.43 5.16
CA ASN A 58 -30.75 -46.29 5.16
C ASN A 58 -30.38 -47.75 5.52
N PHE A 59 -29.73 -47.92 6.67
CA PHE A 59 -29.27 -49.22 7.16
C PHE A 59 -30.45 -50.10 7.54
N SER A 60 -30.40 -51.36 7.10
CA SER A 60 -31.33 -52.42 7.49
C SER A 60 -31.12 -52.77 8.97
N LEU A 61 -32.17 -52.70 9.76
CA LEU A 61 -32.14 -52.97 11.20
C LEU A 61 -32.52 -54.43 11.50
N THR A 62 -31.97 -54.97 12.58
CA THR A 62 -32.41 -56.27 13.12
C THR A 62 -33.72 -56.10 13.90
N SER A 63 -34.50 -57.19 14.01
CA SER A 63 -35.79 -57.21 14.71
C SER A 63 -35.74 -56.75 16.17
N ALA A 64 -34.57 -56.87 16.82
CA ALA A 64 -34.35 -56.41 18.19
C ALA A 64 -34.08 -54.89 18.30
N ARG A 65 -33.86 -54.15 17.20
CA ARG A 65 -33.45 -52.74 17.18
C ARG A 65 -32.20 -52.40 18.04
N ARG A 66 -31.42 -53.40 18.47
CA ARG A 66 -30.30 -53.26 19.42
C ARG A 66 -28.96 -52.81 18.81
N GLY A 67 -28.96 -52.29 17.57
CA GLY A 67 -27.77 -51.71 16.95
C GLY A 67 -27.69 -51.97 15.44
N ILE A 68 -27.04 -51.05 14.72
CA ILE A 68 -26.86 -51.06 13.26
C ILE A 68 -25.85 -52.15 12.83
N PHE A 69 -24.81 -52.39 13.64
CA PHE A 69 -23.76 -53.39 13.41
C PHE A 69 -23.62 -54.28 14.67
N GLN A 70 -23.94 -55.57 14.57
CA GLN A 70 -23.81 -56.51 15.70
C GLN A 70 -22.36 -57.03 15.80
N SER A 71 -21.88 -57.27 17.02
CA SER A 71 -20.54 -57.81 17.30
C SER A 71 -20.35 -59.21 16.69
N LYS A 72 -19.09 -59.61 16.51
CA LYS A 72 -18.65 -60.82 15.80
C LYS A 72 -19.21 -62.17 16.30
N SER A 73 -19.99 -62.24 17.38
CA SER A 73 -20.31 -63.52 18.04
C SER A 73 -21.71 -64.10 17.81
N ASP A 74 -22.68 -63.38 17.25
CA ASP A 74 -24.06 -63.92 17.08
C ASP A 74 -24.58 -63.80 15.64
N LEU A 75 -24.01 -64.59 14.72
CA LEU A 75 -24.63 -64.88 13.43
C LEU A 75 -25.27 -66.27 13.44
N PRO A 76 -26.60 -66.41 13.64
CA PRO A 76 -27.32 -67.58 13.17
C PRO A 76 -27.86 -67.34 11.74
N ARG A 77 -27.26 -68.09 10.81
CA ARG A 77 -27.87 -68.78 9.66
C ARG A 77 -28.76 -68.03 8.64
N LYS A 78 -28.24 -68.07 7.40
CA LYS A 78 -28.88 -68.28 6.09
C LYS A 78 -29.91 -67.30 5.51
N ASP A 79 -30.53 -66.39 6.27
CA ASP A 79 -31.40 -65.33 5.70
C ASP A 79 -30.86 -63.90 5.88
N SER A 80 -29.74 -63.71 6.59
CA SER A 80 -29.17 -62.41 6.98
C SER A 80 -28.17 -61.79 5.99
N ASP A 81 -27.86 -62.44 4.87
CA ASP A 81 -26.69 -62.10 4.05
C ASP A 81 -26.89 -60.85 3.16
N LYS A 82 -28.09 -60.62 2.62
CA LYS A 82 -28.35 -59.46 1.73
C LYS A 82 -28.36 -58.13 2.49
N ASN A 83 -28.97 -58.09 3.68
CA ASN A 83 -29.10 -56.87 4.47
C ASN A 83 -27.76 -56.44 5.08
N VAL A 84 -26.94 -57.39 5.53
CA VAL A 84 -25.58 -57.11 6.02
C VAL A 84 -24.70 -56.61 4.87
N LYS A 85 -24.73 -57.27 3.70
CA LYS A 85 -24.02 -56.81 2.50
C LYS A 85 -24.44 -55.39 2.09
N GLN A 86 -25.73 -55.08 2.14
CA GLN A 86 -26.23 -53.73 1.83
C GLN A 86 -25.75 -52.69 2.84
N ASN A 87 -25.75 -52.98 4.14
CA ASN A 87 -25.24 -52.07 5.17
C ASN A 87 -23.74 -51.84 5.02
N LEU A 88 -22.98 -52.90 4.73
CA LEU A 88 -21.54 -52.81 4.47
C LEU A 88 -21.26 -52.00 3.20
N TYR A 89 -22.03 -52.17 2.13
CA TYR A 89 -21.90 -51.36 0.91
C TYR A 89 -22.19 -49.88 1.16
N ILE A 90 -23.23 -49.55 1.94
CA ILE A 90 -23.49 -48.17 2.35
C ILE A 90 -22.29 -47.63 3.13
N LEU A 91 -21.79 -48.40 4.10
CA LEU A 91 -20.68 -47.98 4.96
C LEU A 91 -19.35 -47.85 4.22
N TYR A 92 -19.01 -48.75 3.29
CA TYR A 92 -17.67 -48.85 2.72
C TYR A 92 -17.53 -48.26 1.31
N ASP A 93 -18.63 -48.05 0.60
CA ASP A 93 -18.61 -47.50 -0.75
C ASP A 93 -19.30 -46.15 -0.81
N VAL A 94 -20.53 -46.05 -0.26
CA VAL A 94 -21.36 -44.83 -0.39
C VAL A 94 -20.92 -43.71 0.56
N LEU A 95 -20.81 -44.01 1.86
CA LEU A 95 -20.45 -43.00 2.86
C LEU A 95 -19.03 -42.44 2.65
N PRO A 96 -18.02 -43.24 2.26
CA PRO A 96 -16.69 -42.70 1.99
C PRO A 96 -16.67 -41.65 0.88
N ASP A 97 -17.41 -41.86 -0.22
CA ASP A 97 -17.55 -40.85 -1.28
C ASP A 97 -18.17 -39.54 -0.77
N LEU A 98 -19.13 -39.64 0.14
CA LEU A 98 -19.77 -38.47 0.73
C LEU A 98 -18.86 -37.75 1.73
N HIS A 99 -18.01 -38.48 2.44
CA HIS A 99 -17.01 -37.90 3.34
C HIS A 99 -15.95 -37.13 2.55
N VAL A 100 -15.48 -37.70 1.44
CA VAL A 100 -14.56 -37.03 0.51
C VAL A 100 -15.17 -35.72 0.01
N LYS A 101 -16.43 -35.75 -0.46
CA LYS A 101 -17.15 -34.54 -0.91
C LYS A 101 -17.31 -33.50 0.20
N LEU A 102 -17.48 -33.92 1.45
CA LEU A 102 -17.53 -33.02 2.59
C LEU A 102 -16.16 -32.34 2.80
N LEU A 103 -15.07 -33.10 2.73
CA LEU A 103 -13.71 -32.56 2.83
C LEU A 103 -13.43 -31.54 1.72
N ASP A 104 -13.75 -31.86 0.47
CA ASP A 104 -13.60 -30.93 -0.66
C ASP A 104 -14.39 -29.63 -0.46
N TYR A 105 -15.61 -29.75 0.06
CA TYR A 105 -16.44 -28.59 0.37
C TYR A 105 -15.80 -27.69 1.42
N VAL A 106 -15.24 -28.27 2.50
CA VAL A 106 -14.58 -27.51 3.57
C VAL A 106 -13.27 -26.88 3.08
N VAL A 107 -12.48 -27.58 2.26
CA VAL A 107 -11.29 -27.03 1.60
C VAL A 107 -11.66 -25.83 0.74
N LYS A 108 -12.68 -25.95 -0.12
CA LYS A 108 -13.15 -24.84 -0.97
C LYS A 108 -13.60 -23.62 -0.15
N LYS A 109 -14.21 -23.85 1.02
CA LYS A 109 -14.60 -22.79 1.95
C LYS A 109 -13.39 -22.10 2.58
N HIS A 110 -12.33 -22.84 2.88
CA HIS A 110 -11.05 -22.27 3.31
C HIS A 110 -10.40 -21.43 2.20
N GLU A 111 -10.30 -21.95 0.98
CA GLU A 111 -9.70 -21.24 -0.17
C GLU A 111 -10.43 -19.93 -0.50
N ASN A 112 -11.75 -19.90 -0.34
CA ASN A 112 -12.56 -18.68 -0.47
C ASN A 112 -12.35 -17.65 0.66
N LYS A 113 -11.41 -17.92 1.60
CA LYS A 113 -11.10 -17.08 2.78
C LYS A 113 -12.32 -16.81 3.68
N GLU A 114 -13.30 -17.73 3.70
CA GLU A 114 -14.50 -17.56 4.53
C GLU A 114 -14.19 -17.81 6.03
N ALA A 115 -13.29 -18.75 6.34
CA ALA A 115 -12.68 -18.96 7.67
C ALA A 115 -11.43 -19.87 7.58
N ASN A 116 -10.54 -19.80 8.58
CA ASN A 116 -9.37 -20.68 8.63
C ASN A 116 -9.73 -22.07 9.18
N PHE A 117 -10.14 -22.98 8.28
CA PHE A 117 -10.44 -24.37 8.63
C PHE A 117 -9.23 -25.33 8.66
N LEU A 118 -8.01 -24.85 8.47
CA LEU A 118 -6.85 -25.73 8.30
C LEU A 118 -6.64 -26.71 9.49
N PRO A 119 -6.65 -26.26 10.76
CA PRO A 119 -6.52 -27.18 11.89
C PRO A 119 -7.68 -28.16 12.00
N TYR A 120 -8.88 -27.72 11.59
CA TYR A 120 -10.10 -28.52 11.62
C TYR A 120 -10.09 -29.64 10.57
N ILE A 121 -9.71 -29.34 9.33
CA ILE A 121 -9.57 -30.33 8.25
C ILE A 121 -8.50 -31.37 8.65
N MET A 122 -7.34 -30.90 9.11
CA MET A 122 -6.22 -31.78 9.43
C MET A 122 -6.46 -32.67 10.64
N ASN A 123 -7.11 -32.18 11.69
CA ASN A 123 -7.19 -32.90 12.96
C ASN A 123 -8.55 -33.52 13.26
N ASN A 124 -9.65 -32.88 12.84
CA ASN A 124 -10.99 -33.31 13.23
C ASN A 124 -11.67 -34.10 12.12
N LEU A 125 -11.47 -33.73 10.85
CA LEU A 125 -12.12 -34.40 9.72
C LEU A 125 -11.31 -35.56 9.14
N TRP A 126 -10.12 -35.86 9.68
CA TRP A 126 -9.38 -37.05 9.27
C TRP A 126 -10.21 -38.32 9.58
N PRO A 127 -10.42 -39.21 8.60
CA PRO A 127 -11.50 -40.20 8.66
C PRO A 127 -11.21 -41.42 9.56
N ASN A 128 -10.10 -41.40 10.30
CA ASN A 128 -9.71 -42.46 11.22
C ASN A 128 -8.89 -41.89 12.38
N THR A 129 -9.52 -41.77 13.55
CA THR A 129 -8.87 -41.24 14.77
C THR A 129 -8.40 -42.39 15.67
N LYS A 130 -7.41 -42.12 16.53
CA LYS A 130 -6.92 -43.07 17.56
C LYS A 130 -8.05 -43.60 18.47
N ASP A 131 -9.15 -42.85 18.58
CA ASP A 131 -10.29 -43.14 19.44
C ASP A 131 -11.30 -44.12 18.81
N VAL A 132 -11.16 -44.46 17.52
CA VAL A 132 -12.06 -45.41 16.83
C VAL A 132 -11.71 -46.85 17.23
N THR A 133 -12.55 -47.45 18.08
CA THR A 133 -12.32 -48.80 18.63
C THR A 133 -13.00 -49.91 17.83
N MET A 134 -14.07 -49.60 17.08
CA MET A 134 -14.79 -50.61 16.29
C MET A 134 -14.15 -50.81 14.91
N ASN A 135 -13.82 -52.06 14.58
CA ASN A 135 -13.19 -52.44 13.31
C ASN A 135 -13.97 -52.00 12.06
N PHE A 136 -15.31 -51.90 12.14
CA PHE A 136 -16.13 -51.41 11.03
C PHE A 136 -15.84 -49.95 10.70
N PHE A 137 -15.70 -49.09 11.71
CA PHE A 137 -15.39 -47.67 11.49
C PHE A 137 -13.92 -47.45 11.15
N LYS A 138 -13.00 -48.30 11.63
CA LYS A 138 -11.60 -48.31 11.16
C LYS A 138 -11.53 -48.58 9.65
N ASN A 139 -12.22 -49.61 9.18
CA ASN A 139 -12.28 -49.96 7.75
C ASN A 139 -12.96 -48.88 6.91
N TYR A 140 -14.03 -48.26 7.44
CA TYR A 140 -14.64 -47.08 6.82
C TYR A 140 -13.60 -45.98 6.61
N GLY A 141 -12.84 -45.64 7.65
CA GLY A 141 -11.80 -44.62 7.59
C GLY A 141 -10.72 -44.92 6.55
N LEU A 142 -10.23 -46.16 6.51
CA LEU A 142 -9.27 -46.59 5.48
C LEU A 142 -9.85 -46.45 4.07
N ASN A 143 -11.12 -46.77 3.84
CA ASN A 143 -11.76 -46.60 2.53
C ASN A 143 -11.94 -45.13 2.14
N VAL A 144 -12.15 -44.23 3.11
CA VAL A 144 -12.13 -42.78 2.86
C VAL A 144 -10.72 -42.36 2.42
N ILE A 145 -9.67 -42.77 3.15
CA ILE A 145 -8.27 -42.43 2.80
C ILE A 145 -7.90 -42.97 1.42
N LYS A 146 -8.33 -44.18 1.07
CA LYS A 146 -8.13 -44.76 -0.27
C LYS A 146 -8.73 -43.89 -1.36
N LYS A 147 -9.98 -43.45 -1.20
CA LYS A 147 -10.65 -42.57 -2.16
C LYS A 147 -10.00 -41.18 -2.22
N LEU A 148 -9.61 -40.62 -1.08
CA LEU A 148 -8.87 -39.36 -1.01
C LEU A 148 -7.55 -39.42 -1.78
N GLY A 149 -6.86 -40.55 -1.74
CA GLY A 149 -5.62 -40.76 -2.47
C GLY A 149 -5.81 -40.95 -3.97
N ASN A 150 -6.72 -41.86 -4.38
CA ASN A 150 -6.84 -42.28 -5.78
C ASN A 150 -7.51 -41.24 -6.70
N ASP A 151 -8.29 -40.33 -6.14
CA ASP A 151 -8.96 -39.27 -6.87
C ASP A 151 -8.13 -37.96 -6.86
N ILE A 152 -8.54 -36.96 -7.66
CA ILE A 152 -7.81 -35.69 -7.87
C ILE A 152 -8.00 -34.69 -6.71
N HIS A 153 -8.28 -35.17 -5.50
CA HIS A 153 -8.67 -34.34 -4.36
C HIS A 153 -7.45 -33.65 -3.74
N ARG A 154 -7.60 -32.37 -3.44
CA ARG A 154 -6.55 -31.53 -2.85
C ARG A 154 -6.89 -31.27 -1.39
N ILE A 155 -6.32 -32.07 -0.51
CA ILE A 155 -6.65 -32.02 0.92
C ILE A 155 -5.43 -31.88 1.82
N PHE A 156 -4.23 -32.14 1.29
CA PHE A 156 -3.00 -32.08 2.06
C PHE A 156 -2.45 -30.67 1.98
N TRP A 157 -2.20 -30.03 3.12
CA TRP A 157 -1.69 -28.66 3.14
C TRP A 157 -0.17 -28.65 3.12
N THR A 158 0.41 -27.86 2.23
CA THR A 158 1.84 -27.54 2.21
C THR A 158 2.02 -26.03 2.37
N GLU A 159 3.10 -25.61 3.02
CA GLU A 159 3.50 -24.19 3.12
C GLU A 159 4.26 -23.72 1.87
N ALA A 160 4.55 -24.62 0.91
CA ALA A 160 5.16 -24.25 -0.37
C ALA A 160 4.23 -23.36 -1.21
N ASP A 161 4.82 -22.48 -2.03
CA ASP A 161 4.13 -21.55 -2.92
C ASP A 161 3.05 -20.69 -2.20
N ASP A 162 3.43 -20.06 -1.09
CA ASP A 162 2.55 -19.22 -0.23
C ASP A 162 1.38 -19.95 0.44
N GLY A 163 1.42 -21.29 0.46
CA GLY A 163 0.46 -22.13 1.16
C GLY A 163 -0.70 -22.58 0.27
N GLN A 164 -0.81 -23.90 0.05
CA GLN A 164 -1.86 -24.48 -0.80
C GLN A 164 -2.23 -25.90 -0.41
N PHE A 165 -3.43 -26.31 -0.81
CA PHE A 165 -3.87 -27.70 -0.75
C PHE A 165 -3.43 -28.47 -2.01
N ILE A 166 -2.82 -29.63 -1.81
CA ILE A 166 -2.28 -30.50 -2.86
C ILE A 166 -2.85 -31.91 -2.76
N SER A 167 -2.67 -32.67 -3.85
CA SER A 167 -3.05 -34.08 -3.90
C SER A 167 -2.05 -34.95 -3.15
N LEU A 168 -2.47 -36.16 -2.74
CA LEU A 168 -1.58 -37.12 -2.09
C LEU A 168 -0.40 -37.54 -2.98
N LYS A 169 -0.59 -37.53 -4.30
CA LYS A 169 0.43 -37.88 -5.28
C LYS A 169 1.58 -36.87 -5.29
N ASP A 170 1.25 -35.59 -5.11
CA ASP A 170 2.22 -34.49 -5.14
C ASP A 170 2.82 -34.21 -3.75
N ALA A 171 2.19 -34.72 -2.69
CA ALA A 171 2.62 -34.52 -1.31
C ALA A 171 3.81 -35.41 -0.92
N ARG A 172 4.89 -34.79 -0.45
CA ARG A 172 5.97 -35.49 0.27
C ARG A 172 5.64 -35.49 1.75
N ILE A 173 5.26 -36.65 2.29
CA ILE A 173 4.79 -36.77 3.67
C ILE A 173 5.96 -36.97 4.64
N PHE A 174 6.04 -36.10 5.64
CA PHE A 174 7.03 -36.15 6.72
C PHE A 174 6.36 -36.22 8.10
N ARG A 175 7.13 -36.65 9.09
CA ARG A 175 6.72 -36.66 10.49
C ARG A 175 6.94 -35.28 11.11
N ASN A 176 6.27 -35.02 12.23
CA ASN A 176 6.37 -33.72 12.91
C ASN A 176 7.79 -33.42 13.46
N GLU A 177 8.58 -34.46 13.76
CA GLU A 177 9.96 -34.31 14.23
C GLU A 177 10.92 -33.82 13.14
N GLU A 178 10.53 -33.95 11.87
CA GLU A 178 11.34 -33.63 10.69
C GLU A 178 11.07 -32.20 10.18
N LYS A 179 10.48 -31.34 11.01
CA LYS A 179 10.04 -29.99 10.65
C LYS A 179 11.11 -29.17 9.90
N ILE A 180 12.36 -29.20 10.36
CA ILE A 180 13.44 -28.44 9.72
C ILE A 180 13.67 -28.89 8.27
N ILE A 181 13.58 -30.19 8.00
CA ILE A 181 13.72 -30.75 6.64
C ILE A 181 12.57 -30.25 5.77
N VAL A 182 11.34 -30.29 6.29
CA VAL A 182 10.15 -29.76 5.61
C VAL A 182 10.33 -28.28 5.28
N ASP A 183 10.78 -27.46 6.23
CA ASP A 183 10.98 -26.02 6.02
C ASP A 183 12.01 -25.74 4.90
N ILE A 184 13.09 -26.53 4.83
CA ILE A 184 14.11 -26.42 3.77
C ILE A 184 13.53 -26.80 2.40
N LEU A 185 12.79 -27.91 2.34
CA LEU A 185 12.18 -28.39 1.10
C LEU A 185 11.11 -27.41 0.58
N VAL A 186 10.25 -26.91 1.47
CA VAL A 186 9.26 -25.87 1.19
C VAL A 186 9.93 -24.61 0.64
N SER A 187 11.03 -24.16 1.27
CA SER A 187 11.80 -23.01 0.78
C SER A 187 12.46 -23.25 -0.57
N SER A 188 12.65 -24.51 -0.94
CA SER A 188 13.13 -24.92 -2.26
C SER A 188 12.00 -25.10 -3.30
N GLY A 189 10.74 -24.82 -2.92
CA GLY A 189 9.56 -25.00 -3.76
C GLY A 189 9.12 -26.45 -3.92
N ILE A 190 9.46 -27.31 -2.95
CA ILE A 190 9.03 -28.72 -2.91
C ILE A 190 7.86 -28.86 -1.94
N SER A 191 6.78 -29.50 -2.41
CA SER A 191 5.52 -29.66 -1.70
C SER A 191 5.59 -30.69 -0.56
N ALA A 192 6.28 -30.34 0.51
CA ALA A 192 6.39 -31.15 1.72
C ALA A 192 5.21 -30.90 2.69
N VAL A 193 4.72 -31.96 3.32
CA VAL A 193 3.53 -31.97 4.18
C VAL A 193 3.84 -32.70 5.47
N MET A 194 3.52 -32.09 6.61
CA MET A 194 3.65 -32.72 7.92
C MET A 194 2.36 -33.45 8.31
N LEU A 195 2.50 -34.71 8.75
CA LEU A 195 1.40 -35.51 9.30
C LEU A 195 1.78 -36.17 10.61
N GLU A 196 0.77 -36.43 11.46
CA GLU A 196 0.95 -37.23 12.67
C GLU A 196 1.26 -38.70 12.34
N GLU A 197 2.04 -39.33 13.22
CA GLU A 197 2.50 -40.71 13.12
C GLU A 197 1.40 -41.74 12.80
N ASP A 198 0.22 -41.58 13.41
CA ASP A 198 -0.91 -42.48 13.19
C ASP A 198 -1.52 -42.34 11.80
N LYS A 199 -1.53 -41.13 11.22
CA LYS A 199 -2.02 -40.91 9.85
C LYS A 199 -1.07 -41.56 8.85
N ILE A 200 0.24 -41.44 9.08
CA ILE A 200 1.28 -42.09 8.26
C ILE A 200 1.15 -43.62 8.35
N LYS A 201 0.93 -44.18 9.55
CA LYS A 201 0.68 -45.62 9.72
C LYS A 201 -0.54 -46.10 8.94
N GLN A 202 -1.61 -45.32 8.88
CA GLN A 202 -2.80 -45.66 8.08
C GLN A 202 -2.52 -45.66 6.59
N LEU A 203 -1.72 -44.71 6.09
CA LEU A 203 -1.27 -44.70 4.70
C LEU A 203 -0.40 -45.93 4.39
N ASN A 204 0.50 -46.31 5.29
CA ASN A 204 1.31 -47.52 5.15
C ASN A 204 0.45 -48.80 5.20
N GLU A 205 -0.56 -48.88 6.07
CA GLU A 205 -1.50 -50.02 6.14
C GLU A 205 -2.22 -50.25 4.80
N ILE A 206 -2.51 -49.18 4.05
CA ILE A 206 -3.11 -49.27 2.71
C ILE A 206 -2.13 -49.88 1.71
N ILE A 207 -0.88 -49.41 1.67
CA ILE A 207 0.15 -49.96 0.78
C ILE A 207 0.43 -51.44 1.11
N GLU A 208 0.58 -51.77 2.39
CA GLU A 208 0.81 -53.14 2.86
C GLU A 208 -0.35 -54.08 2.53
N SER A 209 -1.58 -53.56 2.40
CA SER A 209 -2.75 -54.32 1.99
C SER A 209 -2.74 -54.76 0.51
N GLY A 210 -1.73 -54.33 -0.27
CA GLY A 210 -1.47 -54.81 -1.62
C GLY A 210 -2.16 -54.03 -2.75
N GLU A 211 -2.64 -52.81 -2.49
CA GLU A 211 -3.20 -51.94 -3.54
C GLU A 211 -2.07 -51.29 -4.36
N SER A 212 -1.77 -51.86 -5.52
CA SER A 212 -0.69 -51.41 -6.41
C SER A 212 -0.89 -50.03 -7.04
N GLU A 213 -2.10 -49.46 -6.95
CA GLU A 213 -2.46 -48.18 -7.61
C GLU A 213 -2.56 -46.99 -6.63
N PHE A 214 -2.31 -47.19 -5.33
CA PHE A 214 -2.38 -46.10 -4.36
C PHE A 214 -1.21 -45.11 -4.54
N PRO A 215 -1.46 -43.79 -4.68
CA PRO A 215 -0.42 -42.86 -5.13
C PRO A 215 0.58 -42.43 -4.05
N TYR A 216 0.31 -42.72 -2.78
CA TYR A 216 1.24 -42.43 -1.70
C TYR A 216 2.50 -43.30 -1.82
N LYS A 217 3.66 -42.66 -1.67
CA LYS A 217 4.95 -43.34 -1.53
C LYS A 217 5.67 -42.74 -0.32
N PRO A 218 6.18 -43.57 0.60
CA PRO A 218 7.04 -43.10 1.68
C PRO A 218 8.24 -42.36 1.10
N VAL A 219 8.57 -41.21 1.69
CA VAL A 219 9.75 -40.42 1.30
C VAL A 219 11.02 -41.20 1.59
N SER A 220 11.95 -41.21 0.65
CA SER A 220 13.30 -41.76 0.80
C SER A 220 14.36 -40.70 0.48
N GLY A 221 15.59 -40.90 0.95
CA GLY A 221 16.70 -40.00 0.61
C GLY A 221 16.92 -39.89 -0.90
N GLU A 222 16.78 -41.00 -1.63
CA GLU A 222 16.77 -41.03 -3.10
C GLU A 222 15.72 -40.08 -3.69
N SER A 223 14.45 -40.18 -3.27
CA SER A 223 13.37 -39.33 -3.80
C SER A 223 13.59 -37.83 -3.54
N ILE A 224 14.17 -37.49 -2.38
CA ILE A 224 14.44 -36.10 -2.02
C ILE A 224 15.61 -35.53 -2.82
N CYS A 225 16.65 -36.33 -3.09
CA CYS A 225 17.71 -35.93 -4.01
C CYS A 225 17.17 -35.62 -5.42
N GLU A 226 16.29 -36.46 -5.96
CA GLU A 226 15.67 -36.23 -7.27
C GLU A 226 14.89 -34.91 -7.30
N ASP A 227 14.06 -34.65 -6.29
CA ASP A 227 13.28 -33.41 -6.20
C ASP A 227 14.20 -32.18 -6.06
N LEU A 228 15.26 -32.26 -5.24
CA LEU A 228 16.24 -31.20 -5.07
C LEU A 228 17.04 -30.94 -6.35
N GLN A 229 17.38 -31.99 -7.12
CA GLN A 229 18.07 -31.85 -8.40
C GLN A 229 17.23 -31.06 -9.43
N LEU A 230 15.91 -31.23 -9.42
CA LEU A 230 15.01 -30.46 -10.29
C LEU A 230 14.89 -28.99 -9.86
N LYS A 231 15.27 -28.67 -8.62
CA LYS A 231 15.12 -27.35 -7.99
C LYS A 231 16.43 -26.77 -7.48
N ILE A 232 17.58 -27.14 -8.07
CA ILE A 232 18.93 -26.76 -7.60
C ILE A 232 19.08 -25.25 -7.36
N SER A 233 18.53 -24.41 -8.23
CA SER A 233 18.62 -22.95 -8.12
C SER A 233 17.86 -22.37 -6.93
N SER A 234 16.90 -23.12 -6.38
CA SER A 234 16.02 -22.72 -5.29
C SER A 234 16.46 -23.29 -3.94
N ILE A 235 17.51 -24.11 -3.90
CA ILE A 235 18.04 -24.66 -2.65
C ILE A 235 18.60 -23.50 -1.81
N PRO A 236 18.22 -23.39 -0.52
CA PRO A 236 18.69 -22.30 0.33
C PRO A 236 20.20 -22.38 0.58
N SER A 237 20.83 -21.22 0.81
CA SER A 237 22.21 -21.17 1.28
C SER A 237 22.30 -21.51 2.75
N PHE A 238 23.27 -22.33 3.13
CA PHE A 238 23.59 -22.63 4.53
C PHE A 238 24.90 -21.95 4.92
N LYS A 239 24.90 -21.21 6.03
CA LYS A 239 26.11 -20.56 6.58
C LYS A 239 26.29 -20.90 8.06
N ARG A 240 27.45 -20.54 8.63
CA ARG A 240 27.70 -20.73 10.07
C ARG A 240 26.83 -19.78 10.90
N GLU A 241 26.52 -20.23 12.10
CA GLU A 241 25.67 -19.53 13.07
C GLU A 241 26.19 -18.12 13.41
N ASP A 242 27.51 -17.91 13.33
CA ASP A 242 28.20 -16.64 13.58
C ASP A 242 27.92 -15.56 12.52
N MET A 243 27.29 -15.90 11.40
CA MET A 243 26.98 -15.03 10.25
C MET A 243 25.48 -14.81 10.07
N ILE A 244 24.80 -14.30 11.12
CA ILE A 244 23.32 -14.16 11.32
C ILE A 244 22.60 -13.29 10.28
N VAL A 245 22.73 -13.59 8.99
CA VAL A 245 22.02 -12.92 7.88
C VAL A 245 21.08 -13.90 7.16
N ASP A 246 21.34 -15.21 7.22
CA ASP A 246 20.60 -16.22 6.47
C ASP A 246 19.65 -17.06 7.35
N LYS A 247 18.58 -17.60 6.74
CA LYS A 247 17.48 -18.34 7.39
C LYS A 247 17.90 -19.73 7.94
N TYR A 248 18.91 -20.38 7.36
CA TYR A 248 19.29 -21.77 7.68
C TYR A 248 20.77 -21.92 8.03
N THR A 249 21.06 -22.76 9.03
CA THR A 249 22.40 -22.96 9.57
C THR A 249 23.07 -24.23 9.03
N HIS A 250 24.36 -24.41 9.30
CA HIS A 250 25.06 -25.68 9.03
C HIS A 250 24.47 -26.86 9.81
N ASP A 251 23.92 -26.64 11.00
CA ASP A 251 23.28 -27.71 11.77
C ASP A 251 22.00 -28.20 11.07
N ASP A 252 21.29 -27.30 10.38
CA ASP A 252 20.12 -27.66 9.58
C ASP A 252 20.52 -28.41 8.30
N LEU A 253 21.64 -28.03 7.67
CA LEU A 253 22.25 -28.81 6.59
C LEU A 253 22.61 -30.23 7.05
N PHE A 254 23.16 -30.39 8.26
CA PHE A 254 23.50 -31.70 8.79
C PHE A 254 22.27 -32.58 9.01
N LYS A 255 21.16 -32.02 9.50
CA LYS A 255 19.89 -32.77 9.63
C LYS A 255 19.36 -33.25 8.28
N LEU A 256 19.44 -32.39 7.25
CA LEU A 256 19.06 -32.76 5.88
C LEU A 256 19.95 -33.87 5.32
N LEU A 257 21.27 -33.74 5.46
CA LEU A 257 22.23 -34.76 5.02
C LEU A 257 22.05 -36.08 5.77
N GLU A 258 21.78 -36.03 7.07
CA GLU A 258 21.52 -37.24 7.85
C GLU A 258 20.30 -37.99 7.32
N PHE A 259 19.22 -37.28 6.99
CA PHE A 259 18.03 -37.89 6.41
C PHE A 259 18.31 -38.49 5.03
N ILE A 260 18.93 -37.73 4.13
CA ILE A 260 19.17 -38.16 2.75
C ILE A 260 20.17 -39.32 2.70
N LEU A 261 21.28 -39.23 3.43
CA LEU A 261 22.37 -40.19 3.33
C LEU A 261 22.15 -41.48 4.13
N GLN A 262 21.09 -41.55 4.95
CA GLN A 262 20.63 -42.84 5.51
C GLN A 262 20.22 -43.82 4.40
N ASP A 263 19.68 -43.31 3.29
CA ASP A 263 19.35 -44.09 2.11
C ASP A 263 20.56 -44.21 1.18
N LYS A 264 21.14 -45.40 1.06
CA LYS A 264 22.31 -45.65 0.21
C LYS A 264 22.04 -45.45 -1.28
N ASN A 265 20.79 -45.53 -1.72
CA ASN A 265 20.43 -45.28 -3.12
C ASN A 265 20.64 -43.81 -3.48
N SER A 266 20.48 -42.90 -2.50
CA SER A 266 20.69 -41.46 -2.70
C SER A 266 22.08 -41.13 -3.22
N TYR A 267 23.09 -41.96 -2.92
CA TYR A 267 24.49 -41.70 -3.25
C TYR A 267 24.73 -41.55 -4.75
N GLU A 268 23.90 -42.18 -5.58
CA GLU A 268 24.01 -42.09 -7.03
C GLU A 268 23.45 -40.78 -7.62
N ILE A 269 22.66 -40.04 -6.84
CA ILE A 269 21.86 -38.88 -7.26
C ILE A 269 22.35 -37.60 -6.56
N LEU A 270 23.48 -37.64 -5.86
CA LEU A 270 24.01 -36.45 -5.17
C LEU A 270 24.67 -35.44 -6.10
N SER A 271 25.08 -35.83 -7.31
CA SER A 271 25.85 -34.96 -8.21
C SER A 271 25.18 -33.61 -8.42
N GLU A 272 25.98 -32.54 -8.45
CA GLU A 272 25.59 -31.12 -8.58
C GLU A 272 24.85 -30.50 -7.38
N LEU A 273 24.43 -31.29 -6.38
CA LEU A 273 23.74 -30.75 -5.21
C LEU A 273 24.72 -29.95 -4.32
N PRO A 274 24.42 -28.68 -4.00
CA PRO A 274 25.25 -27.80 -3.18
C PRO A 274 25.06 -28.10 -1.68
N LEU A 275 25.43 -29.31 -1.25
CA LEU A 275 25.18 -29.80 0.11
C LEU A 275 26.45 -30.29 0.81
N VAL A 276 27.65 -30.08 0.26
CA VAL A 276 28.92 -30.52 0.88
C VAL A 276 29.40 -29.50 1.91
N PRO A 277 29.42 -29.79 3.22
CA PRO A 277 29.88 -28.82 4.21
C PRO A 277 31.41 -28.69 4.18
N LEU A 278 31.94 -27.49 3.95
CA LEU A 278 33.38 -27.23 3.81
C LEU A 278 34.00 -26.61 5.08
N SER A 279 35.31 -26.75 5.23
CA SER A 279 36.08 -26.29 6.40
C SER A 279 36.14 -24.77 6.54
N ASN A 280 35.95 -24.01 5.46
CA ASN A 280 35.80 -22.56 5.48
C ASN A 280 34.41 -22.08 5.93
N GLY A 281 33.46 -22.99 6.18
CA GLY A 281 32.09 -22.67 6.55
C GLY A 281 31.18 -22.31 5.37
N LEU A 282 31.63 -22.53 4.13
CA LEU A 282 30.78 -22.50 2.95
C LEU A 282 30.28 -23.92 2.60
N VAL A 283 29.36 -23.99 1.66
CA VAL A 283 28.83 -25.26 1.15
C VAL A 283 29.28 -25.47 -0.29
N GLY A 284 29.95 -26.59 -0.53
CA GLY A 284 30.40 -27.06 -1.84
C GLY A 284 29.37 -27.95 -2.54
N LYS A 285 29.68 -28.32 -3.78
CA LYS A 285 28.80 -29.12 -4.65
C LYS A 285 29.30 -30.55 -4.79
N PHE A 286 28.43 -31.52 -4.54
CA PHE A 286 28.74 -32.92 -4.80
C PHE A 286 29.10 -33.13 -6.28
N GLY A 287 30.11 -33.95 -6.55
CA GLY A 287 30.70 -34.13 -7.88
C GLY A 287 32.01 -33.37 -8.09
N GLU A 288 32.28 -32.31 -7.34
CA GLU A 288 33.61 -31.69 -7.26
C GLU A 288 34.57 -32.52 -6.40
N VAL A 289 35.88 -32.32 -6.60
CA VAL A 289 36.91 -32.98 -5.78
C VAL A 289 37.10 -32.23 -4.47
N TYR A 290 36.70 -32.88 -3.38
CA TYR A 290 36.98 -32.46 -2.00
C TYR A 290 37.69 -33.55 -1.22
N TYR A 291 38.32 -33.17 -0.10
CA TYR A 291 39.11 -34.08 0.71
C TYR A 291 38.61 -34.19 2.16
N VAL A 292 38.65 -35.41 2.71
CA VAL A 292 38.45 -35.68 4.13
C VAL A 292 39.82 -35.85 4.80
N GLY A 293 40.11 -35.02 5.81
CA GLY A 293 41.41 -35.03 6.51
C GLY A 293 41.78 -33.67 7.11
N HIS A 294 40.97 -33.17 8.07
CA HIS A 294 41.13 -31.84 8.64
C HIS A 294 42.52 -31.58 9.28
N GLU A 295 43.21 -32.62 9.72
CA GLU A 295 44.57 -32.58 10.26
C GLU A 295 45.63 -32.05 9.28
N PHE A 296 45.33 -32.00 7.97
CA PHE A 296 46.23 -31.50 6.93
C PHE A 296 45.87 -30.10 6.43
N LEU A 297 44.86 -29.44 7.01
CA LEU A 297 44.41 -28.10 6.62
C LEU A 297 45.53 -27.04 6.72
N ASP A 298 46.31 -27.11 7.80
CA ASP A 298 47.39 -26.15 8.08
C ASP A 298 48.51 -26.18 7.03
N LEU A 299 48.61 -27.26 6.25
CA LEU A 299 49.57 -27.38 5.15
C LEU A 299 49.19 -26.53 3.93
N PHE A 300 47.93 -26.12 3.81
CA PHE A 300 47.40 -25.35 2.67
C PHE A 300 46.51 -24.20 3.17
N PRO A 301 47.06 -23.19 3.88
CA PRO A 301 46.25 -22.16 4.54
C PRO A 301 45.33 -21.37 3.60
N ASP A 302 45.76 -21.14 2.35
CA ASP A 302 45.01 -20.32 1.38
C ASP A 302 43.89 -21.09 0.66
N ILE A 303 44.02 -22.40 0.49
CA ILE A 303 43.16 -23.21 -0.41
C ILE A 303 42.53 -24.42 0.31
N GLY A 304 43.20 -24.94 1.34
CA GLY A 304 42.72 -26.05 2.17
C GLY A 304 41.30 -25.82 2.71
N PRO A 305 40.98 -24.67 3.34
CA PRO A 305 39.66 -24.44 3.89
C PRO A 305 38.49 -24.61 2.89
N SER A 306 38.69 -24.32 1.60
CA SER A 306 37.67 -24.47 0.56
C SER A 306 37.68 -25.82 -0.15
N LYS A 307 38.70 -26.66 0.07
CA LYS A 307 38.85 -27.99 -0.55
C LYS A 307 38.65 -29.16 0.41
N PHE A 308 38.52 -28.90 1.70
CA PHE A 308 38.34 -29.94 2.71
C PHE A 308 36.93 -29.90 3.32
N VAL A 309 36.36 -31.08 3.53
CA VAL A 309 35.09 -31.26 4.23
C VAL A 309 35.24 -30.81 5.69
N SER A 310 34.20 -30.16 6.23
CA SER A 310 34.17 -29.60 7.59
C SER A 310 34.54 -30.63 8.65
N ALA A 311 35.36 -30.21 9.63
CA ALA A 311 35.70 -31.01 10.80
C ALA A 311 34.54 -31.15 11.81
N GLY A 312 33.52 -30.29 11.72
CA GLY A 312 32.37 -30.26 12.62
C GLY A 312 31.24 -31.24 12.29
N LEU A 313 31.49 -32.26 11.46
CA LEU A 313 30.48 -33.26 11.10
C LEU A 313 30.03 -34.07 12.32
N LEU A 314 28.72 -34.38 12.36
CA LEU A 314 28.16 -35.35 13.31
C LEU A 314 28.77 -36.74 13.10
N ALA A 315 28.80 -37.56 14.17
CA ALA A 315 29.51 -38.85 14.16
C ALA A 315 29.01 -39.82 13.06
N ASN A 316 27.69 -39.89 12.86
CA ASN A 316 27.02 -40.64 11.78
C ASN A 316 27.48 -40.18 10.39
N LEU A 317 27.47 -38.88 10.11
CA LEU A 317 27.90 -38.31 8.84
C LEU A 317 29.40 -38.51 8.63
N SER A 318 30.22 -38.37 9.67
CA SER A 318 31.66 -38.62 9.58
C SER A 318 31.97 -40.07 9.18
N ILE A 319 31.15 -41.05 9.58
CA ILE A 319 31.29 -42.44 9.15
C ILE A 319 30.97 -42.56 7.65
N ILE A 320 29.88 -41.96 7.19
CA ILE A 320 29.45 -42.00 5.79
C ILE A 320 30.49 -41.33 4.87
N PHE A 321 31.01 -40.16 5.25
CA PHE A 321 32.04 -39.45 4.46
C PHE A 321 33.39 -40.18 4.40
N LYS A 322 33.62 -41.18 5.27
CA LYS A 322 34.81 -42.05 5.24
C LYS A 322 34.55 -43.39 4.56
N ASP A 323 33.30 -43.69 4.21
CA ASP A 323 32.92 -44.90 3.48
C ASP A 323 33.42 -44.82 2.03
N ASP A 324 34.06 -45.89 1.56
CA ASP A 324 34.71 -45.90 0.25
C ASP A 324 33.69 -45.89 -0.90
N TYR A 325 32.50 -46.46 -0.69
CA TYR A 325 31.44 -46.48 -1.70
C TYR A 325 30.83 -45.08 -1.87
N PHE A 326 30.48 -44.42 -0.77
CA PHE A 326 30.01 -43.02 -0.79
C PHE A 326 31.07 -42.09 -1.37
N SER A 327 32.30 -42.16 -0.87
CA SER A 327 33.44 -41.33 -1.31
C SER A 327 33.61 -41.37 -2.84
N LYS A 328 33.51 -42.56 -3.44
CA LYS A 328 33.64 -42.74 -4.88
C LYS A 328 32.48 -42.11 -5.67
N LYS A 329 31.24 -42.20 -5.17
CA LYS A 329 30.05 -41.66 -5.83
C LYS A 329 29.94 -40.14 -5.67
N ALA A 330 30.27 -39.62 -4.49
CA ALA A 330 30.24 -38.20 -4.14
C ALA A 330 31.46 -37.40 -4.65
N ASN A 331 32.48 -38.07 -5.18
CA ASN A 331 33.81 -37.53 -5.53
C ASN A 331 34.57 -36.89 -4.35
N ILE A 332 34.33 -37.40 -3.15
CA ILE A 332 34.99 -36.98 -1.92
C ILE A 332 36.10 -37.96 -1.61
N LYS A 333 37.36 -37.50 -1.60
CA LYS A 333 38.54 -38.37 -1.49
C LYS A 333 39.12 -38.33 -0.08
N LYS A 334 39.71 -39.44 0.37
CA LYS A 334 40.61 -39.42 1.54
C LYS A 334 41.90 -38.68 1.15
N PHE A 335 42.36 -37.77 2.01
CA PHE A 335 43.59 -37.02 1.75
C PHE A 335 44.81 -37.96 1.66
N ASN A 336 45.61 -37.82 0.60
CA ASN A 336 46.78 -38.67 0.34
C ASN A 336 47.88 -37.91 -0.46
N ALA A 337 48.98 -38.59 -0.79
CA ALA A 337 50.09 -37.97 -1.54
C ALA A 337 49.70 -37.42 -2.93
N SER A 338 48.68 -38.00 -3.59
CA SER A 338 48.17 -37.45 -4.86
C SER A 338 47.40 -36.14 -4.62
N ALA A 339 46.64 -36.05 -3.53
CA ALA A 339 45.93 -34.82 -3.15
C ALA A 339 46.88 -33.64 -2.92
N VAL A 340 48.07 -33.90 -2.40
CA VAL A 340 49.12 -32.88 -2.22
C VAL A 340 49.54 -32.31 -3.57
N LEU A 341 49.73 -33.14 -4.59
CA LEU A 341 50.09 -32.69 -5.95
C LEU A 341 48.94 -31.89 -6.58
N ASP A 342 47.70 -32.35 -6.44
CA ASP A 342 46.50 -31.65 -6.94
C ASP A 342 46.38 -30.23 -6.36
N LEU A 343 46.72 -30.05 -5.07
CA LEU A 343 46.65 -28.76 -4.39
C LEU A 343 47.91 -27.89 -4.61
N LEU A 344 49.08 -28.49 -4.82
CA LEU A 344 50.35 -27.79 -5.04
C LEU A 344 50.31 -26.85 -6.26
N ASP A 345 49.70 -27.28 -7.37
CA ASP A 345 49.57 -26.47 -8.59
C ASP A 345 48.79 -25.17 -8.34
N SER A 346 47.87 -25.19 -7.39
CA SER A 346 47.05 -24.02 -7.04
C SER A 346 47.76 -23.04 -6.08
N VAL A 347 48.74 -23.52 -5.31
CA VAL A 347 49.56 -22.72 -4.39
C VAL A 347 50.80 -22.14 -5.10
N LEU A 348 51.41 -22.90 -6.02
CA LEU A 348 52.59 -22.49 -6.77
C LEU A 348 52.22 -21.63 -8.00
N LYS A 349 51.79 -20.39 -7.78
CA LYS A 349 51.72 -19.40 -8.89
C LYS A 349 53.15 -19.06 -9.36
N PRO A 350 53.47 -19.09 -10.67
CA PRO A 350 54.80 -18.73 -11.15
C PRO A 350 55.13 -17.26 -10.78
N PRO A 351 56.33 -16.95 -10.26
CA PRO A 351 56.70 -15.60 -9.84
C PRO A 351 57.06 -14.78 -11.08
N SER A 352 56.14 -13.95 -11.56
CA SER A 352 56.38 -13.16 -12.78
C SER A 352 57.23 -11.90 -12.58
N ASN A 353 57.59 -11.49 -11.35
CA ASN A 353 57.99 -10.09 -11.09
C ASN A 353 59.24 -9.83 -10.21
N MET A 354 60.14 -10.79 -9.94
CA MET A 354 61.26 -10.56 -9.00
C MET A 354 62.56 -9.97 -9.59
N LEU A 355 62.71 -9.87 -10.92
CA LEU A 355 63.87 -9.24 -11.57
C LEU A 355 63.40 -8.11 -12.51
N VAL A 356 63.73 -6.86 -12.19
CA VAL A 356 63.31 -5.68 -12.95
C VAL A 356 64.52 -4.98 -13.57
N ARG A 357 64.48 -4.73 -14.88
CA ARG A 357 65.50 -3.95 -15.59
C ARG A 357 65.33 -2.45 -15.26
N PRO A 358 66.37 -1.73 -14.83
CA PRO A 358 66.32 -0.28 -14.64
C PRO A 358 66.01 0.43 -15.96
N ASP A 359 65.08 1.39 -15.92
CA ASP A 359 64.59 2.11 -17.09
C ASP A 359 64.36 3.59 -16.72
N ILE A 360 65.00 4.50 -17.44
CA ILE A 360 64.89 5.96 -17.23
C ILE A 360 63.48 6.45 -17.58
N SER A 361 62.81 5.79 -18.52
CA SER A 361 61.43 6.12 -18.91
C SER A 361 60.39 5.57 -17.93
N ASN A 362 60.77 4.60 -17.09
CA ASN A 362 59.95 4.03 -16.03
C ASN A 362 60.83 3.76 -14.79
N PRO A 363 61.22 4.80 -14.04
CA PRO A 363 62.04 4.67 -12.85
C PRO A 363 61.35 3.89 -11.73
N LEU A 364 62.17 3.23 -10.92
CA LEU A 364 61.77 2.54 -9.70
C LEU A 364 61.64 3.55 -8.55
N ILE A 365 60.77 3.28 -7.59
CA ILE A 365 60.66 4.11 -6.38
C ILE A 365 61.58 3.56 -5.31
N GLN A 366 62.45 4.40 -4.76
CA GLN A 366 63.31 4.03 -3.64
C GLN A 366 62.45 3.68 -2.43
N ASN A 367 62.72 2.54 -1.81
CA ASN A 367 62.00 2.11 -0.61
C ASN A 367 62.36 3.04 0.56
N GLY A 368 61.50 4.01 0.83
CA GLY A 368 61.63 4.92 1.96
C GLY A 368 60.76 4.45 3.12
N ASN A 369 61.30 4.48 4.34
CA ASN A 369 60.61 4.09 5.57
C ASN A 369 59.27 4.83 5.83
N SER A 370 58.91 5.85 5.04
CA SER A 370 57.76 6.73 5.23
C SER A 370 56.40 6.13 4.80
N LEU A 371 56.35 5.06 4.00
CA LEU A 371 55.08 4.53 3.44
C LEU A 371 54.80 3.06 3.74
N PHE A 372 55.31 2.54 4.86
CA PHE A 372 55.14 1.11 5.22
C PHE A 372 53.66 0.65 5.23
N SER A 373 52.72 1.55 5.54
CA SER A 373 51.28 1.26 5.54
C SER A 373 50.64 1.16 4.15
N LEU A 374 51.27 1.73 3.11
CA LEU A 374 50.79 1.71 1.72
C LEU A 374 51.62 0.78 0.83
N PHE A 375 52.76 0.28 1.29
CA PHE A 375 53.69 -0.52 0.49
C PHE A 375 52.99 -1.71 -0.19
N ASP A 376 52.25 -2.51 0.58
CA ASP A 376 51.50 -3.67 0.05
C ASP A 376 50.45 -3.26 -1.00
N ILE A 377 49.80 -2.12 -0.80
CA ILE A 377 48.79 -1.57 -1.71
C ILE A 377 49.46 -1.13 -3.02
N LEU A 378 50.56 -0.39 -2.93
CA LEU A 378 51.30 0.13 -4.07
C LEU A 378 51.91 -1.02 -4.90
N VAL A 379 52.41 -2.08 -4.25
CA VAL A 379 52.88 -3.30 -4.92
C VAL A 379 51.74 -4.00 -5.67
N LYS A 380 50.54 -4.12 -5.08
CA LYS A 380 49.34 -4.64 -5.76
C LYS A 380 48.96 -3.80 -6.98
N LEU A 381 49.13 -2.49 -6.90
CA LEU A 381 48.96 -1.52 -7.99
C LEU A 381 50.14 -1.52 -8.99
N LYS A 382 51.04 -2.51 -8.92
CA LYS A 382 52.22 -2.66 -9.81
C LYS A 382 53.20 -1.49 -9.75
N VAL A 383 53.18 -0.69 -8.69
CA VAL A 383 54.25 0.27 -8.40
C VAL A 383 55.50 -0.54 -8.05
N ARG A 384 56.62 -0.18 -8.66
CA ARG A 384 57.86 -0.95 -8.58
C ARG A 384 58.83 -0.26 -7.62
N PHE A 385 59.16 -0.97 -6.55
CA PHE A 385 60.07 -0.48 -5.51
C PHE A 385 61.47 -1.07 -5.64
N THR A 386 62.45 -0.38 -5.09
CA THR A 386 63.82 -0.88 -4.97
C THR A 386 64.53 -0.38 -3.72
N ASP A 387 65.36 -1.23 -3.13
CA ASP A 387 66.29 -0.86 -2.07
C ASP A 387 67.65 -0.38 -2.63
N MET A 388 67.77 -0.24 -3.96
CA MET A 388 69.00 0.23 -4.60
C MET A 388 69.34 1.65 -4.15
N THR A 389 70.55 1.80 -3.61
CA THR A 389 71.17 3.09 -3.31
C THR A 389 72.36 3.27 -4.22
N PHE A 390 72.51 4.46 -4.79
CA PHE A 390 73.62 4.77 -5.67
C PHE A 390 74.63 5.67 -4.97
N PRO A 391 75.93 5.38 -5.04
CA PRO A 391 76.96 6.29 -4.55
C PRO A 391 76.98 7.59 -5.38
N GLU A 392 77.51 8.68 -4.81
CA GLU A 392 77.59 9.99 -5.51
C GLU A 392 78.33 9.91 -6.85
N SER A 393 79.28 8.96 -6.97
CA SER A 393 80.05 8.68 -8.18
C SER A 393 79.30 7.92 -9.28
N ALA A 394 78.05 7.49 -9.04
CA ALA A 394 77.25 6.80 -10.05
C ALA A 394 76.87 7.73 -11.22
N HIS A 395 76.75 7.17 -12.42
CA HIS A 395 76.37 7.90 -13.62
C HIS A 395 74.96 8.50 -13.49
N GLU A 396 74.77 9.75 -13.93
CA GLU A 396 73.51 10.49 -13.77
C GLU A 396 72.29 9.77 -14.36
N ASP A 397 72.47 9.08 -15.49
CA ASP A 397 71.37 8.32 -16.10
C ASP A 397 70.93 7.10 -15.27
N ILE A 398 71.83 6.51 -14.48
CA ILE A 398 71.48 5.43 -13.55
C ILE A 398 70.75 6.00 -12.33
N LYS A 399 71.17 7.18 -11.85
CA LYS A 399 70.46 7.89 -10.77
C LYS A 399 69.03 8.23 -11.18
N LYS A 400 68.79 8.60 -12.44
CA LYS A 400 67.43 8.85 -12.97
C LYS A 400 66.56 7.59 -13.07
N CYS A 401 67.11 6.38 -12.97
CA CYS A 401 66.33 5.14 -12.93
C CYS A 401 65.69 4.87 -11.57
N VAL A 402 66.02 5.64 -10.52
CA VAL A 402 65.44 5.52 -9.18
C VAL A 402 64.99 6.89 -8.68
N ASN A 403 63.71 6.99 -8.35
CA ASN A 403 63.09 8.20 -7.82
C ASN A 403 62.91 8.11 -6.30
N GLU A 404 63.02 9.24 -5.62
CA GLU A 404 62.66 9.34 -4.21
C GLU A 404 61.18 9.03 -3.98
N CYS A 405 60.88 8.46 -2.80
CA CYS A 405 59.52 8.12 -2.39
C CYS A 405 58.71 9.36 -2.00
N THR A 406 58.13 10.03 -3.00
CA THR A 406 57.26 11.20 -2.84
C THR A 406 55.88 10.91 -3.43
N ALA A 407 54.84 11.61 -2.94
CA ALA A 407 53.48 11.45 -3.45
C ALA A 407 53.39 11.68 -4.97
N ILE A 408 54.12 12.67 -5.49
CA ILE A 408 54.18 13.00 -6.92
C ILE A 408 54.76 11.81 -7.72
N ASN A 409 55.88 11.25 -7.28
CA ASN A 409 56.53 10.14 -7.97
C ASN A 409 55.69 8.86 -7.93
N ILE A 410 54.90 8.66 -6.88
CA ILE A 410 53.96 7.54 -6.77
C ILE A 410 52.83 7.67 -7.81
N ILE A 411 52.22 8.85 -7.92
CA ILE A 411 51.17 9.10 -8.93
C ILE A 411 51.70 8.92 -10.35
N ASN A 412 52.87 9.48 -10.66
CA ASN A 412 53.52 9.31 -11.96
C ASN A 412 53.89 7.84 -12.24
N SER A 413 54.26 7.07 -11.22
CA SER A 413 54.50 5.62 -11.38
C SER A 413 53.21 4.85 -11.66
N LEU A 414 52.09 5.24 -11.05
CA LEU A 414 50.78 4.62 -11.28
C LEU A 414 50.27 4.88 -12.70
N GLU A 415 50.44 6.10 -13.20
CA GLU A 415 50.13 6.44 -14.60
C GLU A 415 50.86 5.50 -15.58
N ARG A 416 52.16 5.26 -15.34
CA ARG A 416 52.95 4.35 -16.18
C ARG A 416 52.54 2.89 -16.03
N ALA A 417 52.22 2.46 -14.81
CA ALA A 417 51.74 1.11 -14.54
C ALA A 417 50.37 0.84 -15.18
N CYS A 418 49.60 1.90 -15.43
CA CYS A 418 48.31 1.85 -16.08
C CYS A 418 48.41 1.39 -17.54
N LEU A 419 49.42 1.81 -18.31
CA LEU A 419 49.54 1.50 -19.74
C LEU A 419 49.82 0.00 -20.00
N PRO A 420 49.01 -0.72 -20.82
CA PRO A 420 47.95 -0.26 -21.74
C PRO A 420 46.50 -0.36 -21.21
N SER A 421 46.32 -0.71 -19.94
CA SER A 421 45.01 -0.82 -19.26
C SER A 421 44.46 0.52 -18.76
N THR A 422 43.26 0.51 -18.18
CA THR A 422 42.63 1.66 -17.50
C THR A 422 42.95 1.67 -16.00
N MET A 423 42.88 2.85 -15.36
CA MET A 423 43.10 2.98 -13.92
C MET A 423 42.13 2.11 -13.11
N GLU A 424 40.88 2.01 -13.56
CA GLU A 424 39.86 1.13 -12.96
C GLU A 424 40.31 -0.34 -12.88
N ARG A 425 40.80 -0.91 -13.98
CA ARG A 425 41.30 -2.31 -14.01
C ARG A 425 42.49 -2.54 -13.10
N LEU A 426 43.29 -1.50 -12.87
CA LEU A 426 44.46 -1.58 -12.02
C LEU A 426 44.06 -1.64 -10.53
N PHE A 427 42.93 -1.01 -10.17
CA PHE A 427 42.37 -0.99 -8.82
C PHE A 427 41.35 -2.11 -8.53
N GLU A 428 40.87 -2.85 -9.54
CA GLU A 428 39.93 -3.99 -9.39
C GLU A 428 40.37 -5.05 -8.35
N LYS A 429 41.67 -5.18 -8.11
CA LYS A 429 42.24 -6.18 -7.17
C LYS A 429 42.37 -5.68 -5.74
N LEU A 430 42.12 -4.40 -5.48
CA LEU A 430 42.19 -3.84 -4.14
C LEU A 430 40.89 -4.06 -3.38
N SER A 431 41.01 -4.35 -2.09
CA SER A 431 39.87 -4.38 -1.17
C SER A 431 39.40 -2.96 -0.81
N SER A 432 38.15 -2.83 -0.34
CA SER A 432 37.60 -1.52 0.06
C SER A 432 38.43 -0.81 1.13
N SER A 433 38.98 -1.55 2.11
CA SER A 433 39.86 -0.99 3.14
C SER A 433 41.18 -0.44 2.57
N GLU A 434 41.71 -1.07 1.53
CA GLU A 434 42.94 -0.62 0.86
C GLU A 434 42.69 0.65 0.05
N CYS A 435 41.56 0.72 -0.66
CA CYS A 435 41.13 1.94 -1.33
C CYS A 435 40.93 3.10 -0.35
N GLU A 436 40.38 2.86 0.84
CA GLU A 436 40.24 3.89 1.88
C GLU A 436 41.57 4.39 2.43
N LYS A 437 42.53 3.49 2.68
CA LYS A 437 43.89 3.87 3.10
C LYS A 437 44.58 4.72 2.04
N PHE A 438 44.49 4.31 0.78
CA PHE A 438 45.06 5.06 -0.34
C PHE A 438 44.35 6.41 -0.54
N ARG A 439 43.01 6.47 -0.42
CA ARG A 439 42.24 7.72 -0.43
C ARG A 439 42.70 8.69 0.66
N THR A 440 42.94 8.18 1.87
CA THR A 440 43.42 9.00 3.00
C THR A 440 44.76 9.63 2.69
N PHE A 441 45.70 8.86 2.14
CA PHE A 441 46.98 9.37 1.67
C PHE A 441 46.84 10.49 0.61
N ILE A 442 45.96 10.29 -0.39
CA ILE A 442 45.71 11.31 -1.41
C ILE A 442 45.13 12.59 -0.78
N LYS A 443 44.25 12.48 0.21
CA LYS A 443 43.66 13.64 0.91
C LYS A 443 44.71 14.41 1.71
N ASP A 444 45.59 13.72 2.41
CA ASP A 444 46.64 14.33 3.23
C ASP A 444 47.66 15.10 2.38
N GLU A 445 48.02 14.53 1.22
CA GLU A 445 48.95 15.12 0.25
C GLU A 445 48.27 15.99 -0.82
N LEU A 446 46.94 16.20 -0.75
CA LEU A 446 46.20 16.85 -1.83
C LEU A 446 46.72 18.27 -2.14
N LYS A 447 47.18 19.00 -1.11
CA LYS A 447 47.73 20.36 -1.31
C LYS A 447 49.05 20.34 -2.08
N THR A 448 49.94 19.39 -1.79
CA THR A 448 51.25 19.27 -2.46
C THR A 448 51.06 18.79 -3.90
N LEU A 449 50.13 17.84 -4.10
CA LEU A 449 49.75 17.31 -5.41
C LEU A 449 49.13 18.39 -6.33
N ILE A 450 48.19 19.20 -5.83
CA ILE A 450 47.58 20.28 -6.63
C ILE A 450 48.60 21.39 -6.94
N ALA A 451 49.48 21.74 -6.00
CA ALA A 451 50.52 22.74 -6.25
C ALA A 451 51.47 22.33 -7.40
N HIS A 452 51.68 21.01 -7.59
CA HIS A 452 52.51 20.47 -8.66
C HIS A 452 51.89 20.55 -10.06
N GLU A 453 50.58 20.80 -10.17
CA GLU A 453 49.90 20.99 -11.46
C GLU A 453 50.54 22.12 -12.28
N GLN A 454 51.00 23.18 -11.62
CA GLN A 454 51.63 24.33 -12.28
C GLN A 454 52.91 23.95 -13.05
N SER A 455 53.52 22.80 -12.72
CA SER A 455 54.75 22.29 -13.34
C SER A 455 54.55 21.15 -14.35
N GLN A 456 53.44 20.40 -14.31
CA GLN A 456 53.20 19.26 -15.21
C GLN A 456 51.76 19.27 -15.77
N ARG A 457 51.64 19.57 -17.07
CA ARG A 457 50.37 19.54 -17.80
C ARG A 457 49.81 18.11 -17.84
N GLY A 458 48.53 17.93 -17.48
CA GLY A 458 47.88 16.62 -17.44
C GLY A 458 47.94 15.89 -16.09
N PHE A 459 48.74 16.36 -15.13
CA PHE A 459 48.86 15.71 -13.81
C PHE A 459 47.52 15.63 -13.05
N MET A 460 46.68 16.66 -13.18
CA MET A 460 45.34 16.65 -12.60
C MET A 460 44.39 15.64 -13.25
N GLU A 461 44.58 15.30 -14.52
CA GLU A 461 43.77 14.27 -15.18
C GLU A 461 44.05 12.90 -14.56
N ILE A 462 45.32 12.62 -14.23
CA ILE A 462 45.73 11.41 -13.52
C ILE A 462 45.08 11.35 -12.14
N LEU A 463 45.18 12.43 -11.36
CA LEU A 463 44.58 12.50 -10.02
C LEU A 463 43.06 12.33 -10.05
N ARG A 464 42.40 12.92 -11.06
CA ARG A 464 40.96 12.78 -11.25
C ARG A 464 40.57 11.37 -11.68
N SER A 465 41.43 10.65 -12.40
CA SER A 465 41.17 9.28 -12.87
C SER A 465 41.31 8.18 -11.80
N LEU A 466 41.71 8.52 -10.57
CA LEU A 466 41.92 7.54 -9.50
C LEU A 466 40.57 7.01 -8.96
N PRO A 467 40.27 5.69 -9.09
CA PRO A 467 38.99 5.11 -8.70
C PRO A 467 38.94 4.81 -7.20
N ILE A 468 39.03 5.86 -6.39
CA ILE A 468 39.22 5.77 -4.93
C ILE A 468 38.05 6.40 -4.16
N TRP A 469 37.04 6.92 -4.86
CA TRP A 469 35.92 7.62 -4.27
C TRP A 469 34.72 6.68 -4.15
N PRO A 470 34.25 6.37 -2.93
CA PRO A 470 33.11 5.47 -2.75
C PRO A 470 31.83 6.12 -3.25
N ILE A 471 30.88 5.30 -3.71
CA ILE A 471 29.54 5.74 -4.12
C ILE A 471 28.45 5.15 -3.24
N HIS A 472 27.29 5.78 -3.22
CA HIS A 472 26.09 5.25 -2.59
C HIS A 472 25.45 4.17 -3.47
N SER A 473 26.00 2.96 -3.46
CA SER A 473 25.44 1.77 -4.13
C SER A 473 25.35 0.59 -3.17
N SER A 474 24.46 -0.36 -3.45
CA SER A 474 24.38 -1.66 -2.76
C SER A 474 25.69 -2.45 -2.81
N GLU A 475 26.52 -2.21 -3.84
CA GLU A 475 27.88 -2.72 -3.93
C GLU A 475 28.84 -1.62 -3.43
N ASN A 476 29.81 -1.98 -2.57
CA ASN A 476 30.88 -1.07 -2.15
C ASN A 476 31.84 -0.77 -3.33
N LYS A 477 31.36 0.00 -4.30
CA LYS A 477 32.04 0.39 -5.52
C LYS A 477 32.76 1.72 -5.32
N PHE A 478 33.95 1.83 -5.91
CA PHE A 478 34.73 3.06 -5.96
C PHE A 478 34.85 3.51 -7.41
N ILE A 479 34.74 4.81 -7.64
CA ILE A 479 34.84 5.43 -8.96
C ILE A 479 35.84 6.59 -8.93
N ASP A 480 36.17 7.08 -10.11
CA ASP A 480 37.06 8.23 -10.28
C ASP A 480 36.34 9.56 -9.96
N ALA A 481 37.09 10.66 -9.90
CA ALA A 481 36.55 12.00 -9.62
C ALA A 481 35.95 12.70 -10.86
N THR A 482 35.71 11.99 -11.96
CA THR A 482 35.14 12.55 -13.21
C THR A 482 33.79 11.95 -13.58
N THR A 483 33.48 10.77 -13.07
CA THR A 483 32.34 9.94 -13.50
C THR A 483 31.11 10.07 -12.60
N GLY A 484 31.28 10.55 -11.36
CA GLY A 484 30.21 10.59 -10.36
C GLY A 484 29.61 11.97 -10.15
N ASP A 485 28.46 11.97 -9.47
CA ASP A 485 27.73 13.17 -9.10
C ASP A 485 27.95 13.52 -7.62
N LEU A 486 28.24 14.78 -7.32
CA LEU A 486 28.43 15.25 -5.95
C LEU A 486 27.12 15.83 -5.41
N PRO A 487 26.50 15.23 -4.37
CA PRO A 487 25.24 15.72 -3.83
C PRO A 487 25.35 17.13 -3.22
N PRO A 488 24.24 17.85 -3.05
CA PRO A 488 24.24 19.19 -2.47
C PRO A 488 24.75 19.17 -1.02
N ARG A 489 25.65 20.10 -0.66
CA ARG A 489 26.27 20.16 0.69
C ARG A 489 25.26 20.25 1.84
N LYS A 490 24.10 20.85 1.61
CA LYS A 490 23.10 21.16 2.66
C LYS A 490 22.09 20.04 2.91
N LEU A 491 22.11 18.98 2.10
CA LEU A 491 21.15 17.88 2.18
C LEU A 491 21.85 16.54 2.41
N PRO A 492 21.25 15.62 3.18
CA PRO A 492 21.72 14.24 3.20
C PRO A 492 21.44 13.57 1.85
N PHE A 493 22.26 12.59 1.50
CA PHE A 493 22.04 11.77 0.31
C PHE A 493 20.79 10.90 0.46
N PHE A 494 19.96 10.86 -0.57
CA PHE A 494 18.85 9.94 -0.72
C PHE A 494 18.66 9.54 -2.19
N SER A 495 18.26 8.29 -2.43
CA SER A 495 17.87 7.78 -3.75
C SER A 495 16.97 6.58 -3.56
N PHE A 496 16.01 6.36 -4.46
CA PHE A 496 15.21 5.15 -4.48
C PHE A 496 15.93 3.97 -5.14
N HIS A 497 16.77 4.24 -6.15
CA HIS A 497 17.55 3.19 -6.80
C HIS A 497 18.72 2.69 -5.94
N LYS A 498 18.92 1.37 -5.92
CA LYS A 498 20.07 0.70 -5.27
C LYS A 498 21.42 0.96 -5.97
N LYS A 499 21.39 1.33 -7.26
CA LYS A 499 22.58 1.68 -8.05
C LYS A 499 22.57 3.17 -8.33
N THR A 500 23.56 3.88 -7.81
CA THR A 500 23.72 5.31 -8.05
C THR A 500 25.19 5.64 -8.28
N ASN A 501 25.45 6.70 -9.05
CA ASN A 501 26.79 7.23 -9.28
C ASN A 501 27.11 8.40 -8.33
N PHE A 502 26.31 8.60 -7.27
CA PHE A 502 26.53 9.68 -6.32
C PHE A 502 27.65 9.33 -5.34
N TYR A 503 28.59 10.25 -5.15
CA TYR A 503 29.70 10.08 -4.21
C TYR A 503 29.20 9.96 -2.76
N ARG A 504 29.72 8.97 -2.04
CA ARG A 504 29.55 8.82 -0.60
C ARG A 504 30.60 9.63 0.14
N CYS A 505 30.19 10.78 0.66
CA CYS A 505 31.05 11.65 1.46
C CYS A 505 30.86 11.36 2.95
N ASP A 506 31.62 10.40 3.49
CA ASP A 506 31.57 10.02 4.91
C ASP A 506 32.06 11.17 5.83
N HIS A 507 33.00 11.99 5.33
CA HIS A 507 33.54 13.14 6.03
C HIS A 507 33.54 14.43 5.20
N GLU A 508 33.51 15.59 5.86
CA GLU A 508 33.60 16.90 5.20
C GLU A 508 34.91 17.07 4.40
N SER A 509 35.97 16.36 4.80
CA SER A 509 37.24 16.32 4.05
C SER A 509 37.10 15.65 2.68
N ASP A 510 36.20 14.68 2.50
CA ASP A 510 35.95 14.02 1.22
C ASP A 510 35.27 14.99 0.24
N PHE A 511 34.24 15.68 0.71
CA PHE A 511 33.52 16.69 -0.07
C PHE A 511 34.46 17.81 -0.54
N ASN A 512 35.29 18.31 0.37
CA ASN A 512 36.28 19.35 0.07
C ASN A 512 37.36 18.85 -0.91
N ALA A 513 37.77 17.59 -0.81
CA ALA A 513 38.76 17.01 -1.72
C ALA A 513 38.19 16.88 -3.14
N LEU A 514 36.98 16.34 -3.31
CA LEU A 514 36.30 16.24 -4.61
C LEU A 514 36.08 17.61 -5.24
N THR A 515 35.67 18.61 -4.45
CA THR A 515 35.50 19.98 -4.94
C THR A 515 36.83 20.57 -5.43
N LYS A 516 37.93 20.32 -4.72
CA LYS A 516 39.29 20.75 -5.14
C LYS A 516 39.79 20.00 -6.38
N LEU A 517 39.36 18.77 -6.58
CA LEU A 517 39.63 18.01 -7.80
C LEU A 517 38.79 18.49 -8.98
N GLY A 518 37.83 19.40 -8.78
CA GLY A 518 37.06 20.05 -9.85
C GLY A 518 35.63 19.52 -10.01
N VAL A 519 35.15 18.68 -9.09
CA VAL A 519 33.76 18.20 -9.09
C VAL A 519 32.85 19.30 -8.55
N THR A 520 31.87 19.71 -9.34
CA THR A 520 30.89 20.74 -8.93
C THR A 520 29.74 20.09 -8.16
N PRO A 521 29.41 20.56 -6.93
CA PRO A 521 28.23 20.10 -6.22
C PRO A 521 26.95 20.41 -7.01
N MET A 522 26.02 19.46 -7.04
CA MET A 522 24.75 19.61 -7.74
C MET A 522 23.89 20.69 -7.09
N ASP A 523 23.09 21.39 -7.91
CA ASP A 523 22.07 22.30 -7.41
C ASP A 523 21.00 21.55 -6.60
N THR A 524 20.51 22.17 -5.53
CA THR A 524 19.56 21.53 -4.60
C THR A 524 18.23 21.20 -5.27
N LEU A 525 17.73 22.09 -6.15
CA LEU A 525 16.49 21.88 -6.87
C LEU A 525 16.66 20.85 -7.99
N GLU A 526 17.80 20.84 -8.69
CA GLU A 526 18.11 19.81 -9.69
C GLU A 526 18.22 18.41 -9.08
N TYR A 527 18.88 18.29 -7.93
CA TYR A 527 18.96 17.05 -7.18
C TYR A 527 17.56 16.52 -6.79
N LEU A 528 16.69 17.42 -6.30
CA LEU A 528 15.30 17.07 -5.96
C LEU A 528 14.46 16.71 -7.18
N LYS A 529 14.65 17.39 -8.31
CA LYS A 529 13.98 17.04 -9.58
C LYS A 529 14.32 15.61 -10.00
N GLY A 530 15.58 15.20 -9.85
CA GLY A 530 16.02 13.82 -10.11
C GLY A 530 15.28 12.80 -9.25
N ILE A 531 15.18 13.02 -7.95
CA ILE A 531 14.47 12.11 -7.02
C ILE A 531 12.97 12.07 -7.33
N VAL A 532 12.36 13.22 -7.61
CA VAL A 532 10.93 13.31 -7.95
C VAL A 532 10.62 12.59 -9.27
N LYS A 533 11.51 12.68 -10.26
CA LYS A 533 11.36 11.97 -11.53
C LYS A 533 11.27 10.45 -11.32
N GLN A 534 12.03 9.90 -10.37
CA GLN A 534 12.01 8.46 -10.05
C GLN A 534 10.65 7.99 -9.53
N VAL A 535 9.86 8.88 -8.90
CA VAL A 535 8.54 8.56 -8.34
C VAL A 535 7.40 8.81 -9.34
N VAL A 536 7.54 9.81 -10.22
CA VAL A 536 6.44 10.31 -11.06
C VAL A 536 6.50 9.82 -12.52
N ASP A 537 7.68 9.54 -13.08
CA ASP A 537 7.80 9.07 -14.47
C ASP A 537 7.81 7.53 -14.54
N GLU A 538 6.68 6.96 -14.95
CA GLU A 538 6.50 5.51 -15.15
C GLU A 538 7.43 4.91 -16.23
N SER A 539 8.01 5.74 -17.10
CA SER A 539 8.82 5.29 -18.23
C SER A 539 10.24 4.83 -17.88
N ASP A 540 10.73 5.16 -16.68
CA ASP A 540 12.04 4.71 -16.17
C ASP A 540 11.90 3.52 -15.19
N HIS A 541 10.70 2.98 -15.01
CA HIS A 541 10.45 1.81 -14.16
C HIS A 541 10.82 0.52 -14.90
N SER A 542 11.78 -0.26 -14.39
CA SER A 542 11.87 -1.68 -14.71
C SER A 542 10.75 -2.42 -13.96
N ASP A 543 10.21 -3.49 -14.55
CA ASP A 543 9.08 -4.31 -14.05
C ASP A 543 9.26 -4.91 -12.62
N GLU A 544 10.35 -4.60 -11.91
CA GLU A 544 10.73 -5.15 -10.60
C GLU A 544 10.86 -4.12 -9.45
N ASP A 545 10.74 -2.81 -9.68
CA ASP A 545 10.94 -1.78 -8.63
C ASP A 545 9.63 -1.07 -8.24
N GLU A 546 8.94 -1.55 -7.20
CA GLU A 546 7.91 -0.76 -6.49
C GLU A 546 8.61 0.29 -5.60
N PHE A 547 8.41 1.58 -5.92
CA PHE A 547 8.97 2.69 -5.14
C PHE A 547 8.05 3.01 -3.96
N GLU A 548 8.26 2.32 -2.84
CA GLU A 548 7.52 2.60 -1.61
C GLU A 548 8.16 3.74 -0.77
N PRO A 549 7.36 4.52 -0.03
CA PRO A 549 7.89 5.50 0.92
C PRO A 549 8.65 4.79 2.05
N SER A 550 9.89 5.21 2.29
CA SER A 550 10.71 4.67 3.39
C SER A 550 10.91 5.69 4.49
N GLN A 551 11.23 5.21 5.70
CA GLN A 551 11.61 6.09 6.81
C GLN A 551 12.82 6.97 6.46
N ALA A 552 13.75 6.46 5.65
CA ALA A 552 14.88 7.24 5.14
C ALA A 552 14.43 8.41 4.25
N TYR A 553 13.40 8.21 3.43
CA TYR A 553 12.81 9.28 2.61
C TYR A 553 12.14 10.34 3.46
N VAL A 554 11.41 9.94 4.52
CA VAL A 554 10.77 10.89 5.45
C VAL A 554 11.80 11.80 6.09
N ILE A 555 12.92 11.23 6.57
CA ILE A 555 14.02 11.99 7.17
C ILE A 555 14.66 12.94 6.14
N PHE A 556 14.87 12.47 4.92
CA PHE A 556 15.38 13.30 3.81
C PHE A 556 14.43 14.47 3.52
N LEU A 557 13.14 14.20 3.31
CA LEU A 557 12.12 15.21 3.03
C LEU A 557 12.00 16.22 4.19
N GLN A 558 12.10 15.75 5.44
CA GLN A 558 12.16 16.63 6.60
C GLN A 558 13.32 17.63 6.49
N ARG A 559 14.52 17.18 6.10
CA ARG A 559 15.69 18.06 5.91
C ARG A 559 15.50 19.05 4.75
N VAL A 560 14.83 18.62 3.68
CA VAL A 560 14.49 19.48 2.54
C VAL A 560 13.53 20.60 2.98
N LEU A 561 12.44 20.27 3.67
CA LEU A 561 11.45 21.25 4.13
C LEU A 561 12.04 22.23 5.18
N LEU A 562 13.02 21.78 5.97
CA LEU A 562 13.74 22.64 6.91
C LEU A 562 14.56 23.75 6.24
N LEU A 563 14.87 23.66 4.93
CA LEU A 563 15.55 24.73 4.18
C LEU A 563 14.69 25.99 4.03
N ARG A 564 13.36 25.88 4.14
CA ARG A 564 12.38 26.97 3.93
C ARG A 564 12.49 27.64 2.56
N ASP A 565 12.86 26.87 1.55
CA ASP A 565 13.01 27.35 0.19
C ASP A 565 11.65 27.37 -0.54
N ARG A 566 11.23 28.55 -0.98
CA ARG A 566 9.93 28.77 -1.63
C ARG A 566 9.82 28.12 -3.01
N GLU A 567 10.93 28.01 -3.73
CA GLU A 567 10.91 27.39 -5.05
C GLU A 567 10.74 25.88 -4.93
N ILE A 568 11.38 25.27 -3.93
CA ILE A 568 11.21 23.85 -3.61
C ILE A 568 9.77 23.56 -3.16
N GLU A 569 9.22 24.35 -2.23
CA GLU A 569 7.82 24.21 -1.77
C GLU A 569 6.84 24.29 -2.96
N LYS A 570 7.01 25.26 -3.85
CA LYS A 570 6.16 25.43 -5.04
C LYS A 570 6.31 24.30 -6.05
N TYR A 571 7.52 23.74 -6.19
CA TYR A 571 7.78 22.60 -7.07
C TYR A 571 7.17 21.31 -6.54
N LEU A 572 7.29 21.04 -5.23
CA LEU A 572 6.81 19.81 -4.59
C LEU A 572 5.30 19.78 -4.38
N GLY A 573 4.67 20.94 -4.12
CA GLY A 573 3.25 21.04 -3.80
C GLY A 573 2.30 20.29 -4.73
N PRO A 574 2.38 20.45 -6.07
CA PRO A 574 1.46 19.80 -7.01
C PRO A 574 1.78 18.32 -7.32
N LYS A 575 2.68 17.68 -6.58
CA LYS A 575 3.16 16.32 -6.90
C LYS A 575 2.79 15.31 -5.81
N GLU A 576 2.55 14.07 -6.22
CA GLU A 576 2.32 12.91 -5.35
C GLU A 576 3.65 12.38 -4.83
N ILE A 577 4.28 13.12 -3.91
CA ILE A 577 5.59 12.76 -3.34
C ILE A 577 5.62 12.84 -1.82
N ILE A 578 4.50 13.18 -1.16
CA ILE A 578 4.47 13.29 0.30
C ILE A 578 4.09 11.92 0.88
N PRO A 579 4.92 11.31 1.74
CA PRO A 579 4.63 10.01 2.32
C PRO A 579 3.42 10.09 3.26
N ASN A 580 2.56 9.08 3.24
CA ASN A 580 1.51 8.92 4.24
C ASN A 580 2.05 8.33 5.56
N LYS A 581 1.29 8.45 6.66
CA LYS A 581 1.72 7.98 8.00
C LYS A 581 2.15 6.51 8.09
N PRO A 582 1.46 5.53 7.48
CA PRO A 582 1.92 4.13 7.50
C PRO A 582 3.09 3.87 6.55
N LEU A 583 3.52 4.86 5.76
CA LEU A 583 4.55 4.74 4.72
C LEU A 583 4.20 3.72 3.64
N SER A 584 2.91 3.59 3.34
CA SER A 584 2.41 2.65 2.34
C SER A 584 2.29 3.25 0.94
N ASP A 585 2.21 4.59 0.83
CA ASP A 585 2.00 5.25 -0.46
C ASP A 585 2.44 6.73 -0.43
N PHE A 586 2.74 7.27 -1.61
CA PHE A 586 2.93 8.71 -1.82
C PHE A 586 1.59 9.37 -2.13
N ALA A 587 1.34 10.50 -1.48
CA ALA A 587 0.11 11.24 -1.62
C ALA A 587 0.40 12.68 -2.04
N HIS A 588 -0.57 13.26 -2.73
CA HIS A 588 -0.59 14.70 -2.95
C HIS A 588 -0.83 15.41 -1.61
N VAL A 589 -0.10 16.49 -1.35
CA VAL A 589 -0.14 17.18 -0.04
C VAL A 589 -1.55 17.65 0.35
N ASP A 590 -2.40 17.96 -0.64
CA ASP A 590 -3.78 18.41 -0.41
C ASP A 590 -4.78 17.29 -0.12
N THR A 591 -4.35 16.03 -0.16
CA THR A 591 -5.18 14.87 0.24
C THR A 591 -4.88 14.43 1.67
N LEU A 592 -3.80 14.94 2.26
CA LEU A 592 -3.35 14.63 3.62
C LEU A 592 -3.93 15.63 4.63
N TYR A 593 -4.15 15.14 5.86
CA TYR A 593 -4.75 15.89 6.95
C TYR A 593 -3.77 16.17 8.09
N ASP A 594 -3.91 17.34 8.70
CA ASP A 594 -3.18 17.73 9.91
C ASP A 594 -3.74 16.98 11.14
N MET A 595 -2.95 16.05 11.69
CA MET A 595 -3.35 15.24 12.85
C MET A 595 -3.51 16.06 14.14
N SER A 596 -3.01 17.30 14.18
CA SER A 596 -3.25 18.21 15.31
C SER A 596 -4.68 18.73 15.39
N VAL A 597 -5.50 18.52 14.35
CA VAL A 597 -6.92 18.91 14.33
C VAL A 597 -7.80 17.77 14.88
N PRO A 598 -8.43 17.93 16.07
CA PRO A 598 -9.16 16.83 16.72
C PRO A 598 -10.31 16.25 15.88
N VAL A 599 -10.99 17.09 15.10
CA VAL A 599 -12.10 16.67 14.24
C VAL A 599 -11.63 15.74 13.12
N LEU A 600 -10.53 16.07 12.44
CA LEU A 600 -9.97 15.24 11.37
C LEU A 600 -9.48 13.89 11.91
N ARG A 601 -8.87 13.90 13.11
CA ARG A 601 -8.47 12.69 13.83
C ARG A 601 -9.66 11.78 14.17
N SER A 602 -10.81 12.35 14.53
CA SER A 602 -12.02 11.56 14.83
C SER A 602 -12.66 10.94 13.58
N ILE A 603 -12.62 11.65 12.44
CA ILE A 603 -13.21 11.19 11.17
C ILE A 603 -12.44 9.99 10.62
N PHE A 604 -11.11 10.05 10.64
CA PHE A 604 -10.25 9.02 10.06
C PHE A 604 -9.61 8.10 11.13
N HIS A 605 -10.27 7.89 12.27
CA HIS A 605 -9.71 7.20 13.44
C HIS A 605 -9.14 5.80 13.16
N ASP A 606 -9.61 5.12 12.11
CA ASP A 606 -9.17 3.77 11.71
C ASP A 606 -8.25 3.75 10.48
N THR A 607 -7.88 4.92 9.93
CA THR A 607 -7.15 5.02 8.66
C THR A 607 -6.00 6.01 8.74
N ASP A 608 -4.86 5.51 9.24
CA ASP A 608 -3.63 6.29 9.34
C ASP A 608 -3.12 6.78 7.98
N LYS A 609 -3.50 6.14 6.87
CA LYS A 609 -3.08 6.47 5.49
C LYS A 609 -3.40 7.89 5.00
N TYR A 610 -4.27 8.63 5.68
CA TYR A 610 -4.60 10.01 5.31
C TYR A 610 -3.84 11.06 6.13
N PHE A 611 -2.99 10.65 7.06
CA PHE A 611 -2.22 11.56 7.92
C PHE A 611 -0.76 11.62 7.51
N LEU A 612 -0.06 12.65 7.96
CA LEU A 612 1.38 12.79 7.82
C LEU A 612 2.13 11.87 8.80
N PRO A 613 3.32 11.37 8.42
CA PRO A 613 4.26 10.74 9.34
C PRO A 613 4.59 11.64 10.55
N PRO A 614 4.80 11.07 11.75
CA PRO A 614 5.08 11.83 12.96
C PRO A 614 6.26 12.81 12.83
N GLU A 615 7.29 12.48 12.06
CA GLU A 615 8.50 13.27 11.86
C GLU A 615 8.21 14.59 11.12
N LEU A 616 7.26 14.56 10.17
CA LEU A 616 6.82 15.75 9.44
C LEU A 616 5.74 16.49 10.22
N GLN A 617 4.81 15.75 10.84
CA GLN A 617 3.68 16.29 11.60
C GLN A 617 4.10 17.03 12.87
N ASN A 618 5.08 16.50 13.62
CA ASN A 618 5.49 17.05 14.91
C ASN A 618 6.52 18.19 14.77
N ASN A 619 7.12 18.37 13.57
CA ASN A 619 8.05 19.46 13.32
C ASN A 619 7.29 20.71 12.82
N PRO A 620 7.28 21.82 13.58
CA PRO A 620 6.47 22.99 13.24
C PRO A 620 6.90 23.65 11.92
N VAL A 621 8.19 23.59 11.57
CA VAL A 621 8.71 24.17 10.34
C VAL A 621 8.24 23.38 9.12
N CYS A 622 8.31 22.05 9.20
CA CYS A 622 7.81 21.16 8.15
C CYS A 622 6.30 21.31 7.98
N LEU A 623 5.56 21.33 9.09
CA LEU A 623 4.10 21.48 9.08
C LEU A 623 3.67 22.83 8.46
N GLU A 624 4.38 23.92 8.75
CA GLU A 624 4.11 25.22 8.12
C GLU A 624 4.41 25.19 6.62
N ALA A 625 5.50 24.56 6.19
CA ALA A 625 5.82 24.37 4.77
C ALA A 625 4.72 23.57 4.05
N LEU A 626 4.29 22.44 4.62
CA LEU A 626 3.24 21.57 4.08
C LEU A 626 1.87 22.28 4.03
N LYS A 627 1.53 23.10 5.02
CA LYS A 627 0.34 23.96 5.01
C LYS A 627 0.35 24.94 3.83
N ARG A 628 1.51 25.49 3.49
CA ARG A 628 1.68 26.40 2.36
C ARG A 628 1.65 25.66 1.02
N MET A 629 1.96 24.37 1.02
CA MET A 629 1.88 23.49 -0.14
C MET A 629 0.46 22.96 -0.40
N GLY A 630 -0.42 22.91 0.61
CA GLY A 630 -1.83 22.54 0.44
C GLY A 630 -2.43 21.63 1.52
N LEU A 631 -1.68 21.27 2.57
CA LEU A 631 -2.13 20.35 3.62
C LEU A 631 -3.48 20.75 4.23
N ILE A 632 -4.41 19.81 4.32
CA ILE A 632 -5.74 20.03 4.91
C ILE A 632 -5.59 20.20 6.43
N SER A 633 -5.53 21.45 6.87
CA SER A 633 -5.42 21.84 8.28
C SER A 633 -6.70 22.48 8.83
N THR A 634 -7.74 22.52 8.01
CA THR A 634 -9.09 22.98 8.35
C THR A 634 -10.07 21.99 7.78
N ALA A 635 -11.01 21.48 8.59
CA ALA A 635 -12.12 20.70 8.04
C ALA A 635 -12.94 21.61 7.12
N LYS A 636 -12.80 21.45 5.80
CA LYS A 636 -13.76 22.03 4.84
C LYS A 636 -15.09 21.35 5.13
N GLY A 637 -16.02 22.08 5.75
CA GLY A 637 -17.35 21.57 6.04
C GLY A 637 -18.05 21.21 4.73
N ILE A 638 -18.32 19.93 4.53
CA ILE A 638 -19.42 19.49 3.67
C ILE A 638 -20.71 19.88 4.43
N PRO A 639 -21.71 20.50 3.80
CA PRO A 639 -22.98 20.75 4.47
C PRO A 639 -23.53 19.42 4.98
N LEU A 640 -23.78 19.34 6.29
CA LEU A 640 -24.39 18.17 6.92
C LEU A 640 -25.72 17.84 6.21
N PRO A 641 -26.14 16.56 6.14
CA PRO A 641 -27.54 16.24 5.88
C PRO A 641 -28.38 17.00 6.90
N GLU A 642 -29.40 17.74 6.46
CA GLU A 642 -30.21 18.58 7.34
C GLU A 642 -30.69 17.78 8.55
N ARG A 643 -30.03 17.96 9.71
CA ARG A 643 -30.76 17.88 10.96
C ARG A 643 -31.80 18.98 10.83
N ASN A 644 -33.07 18.62 10.91
CA ASN A 644 -34.15 19.53 11.26
C ASN A 644 -33.81 20.13 12.64
N ASN A 645 -32.88 21.07 12.66
CA ASN A 645 -32.67 21.99 13.76
C ASN A 645 -33.92 22.87 13.73
N LEU A 646 -35.01 22.39 14.32
CA LEU A 646 -36.10 23.25 14.73
C LEU A 646 -35.51 24.15 15.82
N PHE A 647 -34.89 25.25 15.42
CA PHE A 647 -34.52 26.27 16.36
C PHE A 647 -35.81 26.81 16.96
N GLN A 648 -35.82 27.08 18.26
CA GLN A 648 -37.00 27.63 18.95
C GLN A 648 -37.55 28.88 18.22
N LYS A 649 -36.68 29.66 17.58
CA LYS A 649 -37.06 30.81 16.75
C LYS A 649 -37.91 30.41 15.53
N ASP A 650 -37.61 29.30 14.87
CA ASP A 650 -38.29 28.88 13.64
C ASP A 650 -39.65 28.26 14.01
N ALA A 651 -39.71 27.48 15.10
CA ALA A 651 -40.97 27.02 15.67
C ALA A 651 -41.89 28.18 16.12
N LEU A 652 -41.31 29.25 16.69
CA LEU A 652 -42.05 30.46 17.06
C LEU A 652 -42.58 31.20 15.82
N LEU A 653 -41.75 31.41 14.80
CA LEU A 653 -42.16 32.08 13.55
C LEU A 653 -43.26 31.29 12.83
N THR A 654 -43.11 29.97 12.70
CA THR A 654 -44.13 29.11 12.11
C THR A 654 -45.44 29.18 12.90
N SER A 655 -45.39 29.11 14.24
CA SER A 655 -46.59 29.22 15.07
C SER A 655 -47.29 30.59 14.96
N LEU A 656 -46.53 31.69 14.91
CA LEU A 656 -47.09 33.03 14.72
C LEU A 656 -47.71 33.18 13.32
N LEU A 657 -47.09 32.61 12.29
CA LEU A 657 -47.60 32.64 10.92
C LEU A 657 -48.84 31.77 10.75
N ASP A 658 -48.90 30.60 11.37
CA ASP A 658 -50.09 29.73 11.38
C ASP A 658 -51.27 30.45 12.03
N LYS A 659 -51.06 31.16 13.14
CA LYS A 659 -52.11 31.98 13.79
C LYS A 659 -52.64 33.11 12.91
N LEU A 660 -51.80 33.66 12.03
CA LEU A 660 -52.21 34.67 11.06
C LEU A 660 -52.97 34.07 9.87
N THR A 661 -52.71 32.81 9.50
CA THR A 661 -53.11 32.24 8.19
C THR A 661 -54.10 31.07 8.23
N VAL A 662 -54.03 30.18 9.22
CA VAL A 662 -54.70 28.87 9.19
C VAL A 662 -56.08 28.89 9.84
N GLU A 663 -56.34 29.74 10.82
CA GLU A 663 -57.67 29.98 11.40
C GLU A 663 -57.49 31.20 12.30
N PRO A 664 -57.89 32.41 11.89
CA PRO A 664 -57.71 33.60 12.71
C PRO A 664 -58.69 33.51 13.88
N ASP A 665 -58.26 32.85 14.95
CA ASP A 665 -58.94 32.92 16.22
C ASP A 665 -58.81 34.37 16.72
N ASP A 666 -59.96 34.99 16.99
CA ASP A 666 -60.04 36.41 17.34
C ASP A 666 -59.38 36.71 18.70
N ASP A 667 -59.15 35.67 19.49
CA ASP A 667 -58.68 35.76 20.88
C ASP A 667 -57.23 36.27 21.01
N TYR A 668 -56.40 36.13 19.97
CA TYR A 668 -54.96 36.43 20.06
C TYR A 668 -54.51 37.65 19.27
N HIS A 669 -55.41 38.34 18.54
CA HIS A 669 -55.06 39.49 17.71
C HIS A 669 -55.54 40.81 18.33
N ASP A 670 -54.62 41.75 18.55
CA ASP A 670 -54.84 43.03 19.25
C ASP A 670 -54.79 44.26 18.32
N ALA A 671 -54.56 44.06 17.03
CA ALA A 671 -54.65 45.10 15.99
C ALA A 671 -55.70 44.72 14.94
N THR A 672 -56.55 45.70 14.57
CA THR A 672 -57.57 45.54 13.53
C THR A 672 -57.30 46.48 12.37
N PHE A 673 -57.22 45.92 11.17
CA PHE A 673 -57.05 46.65 9.92
C PHE A 673 -58.31 46.57 9.07
N ILE A 674 -58.77 47.70 8.56
CA ILE A 674 -59.88 47.79 7.60
C ILE A 674 -59.26 48.07 6.24
N VAL A 675 -59.31 47.08 5.34
CA VAL A 675 -58.50 47.05 4.13
C VAL A 675 -59.36 47.10 2.87
N GLY A 676 -58.98 48.00 1.96
CA GLY A 676 -59.59 48.16 0.63
C GLY A 676 -61.00 48.77 0.65
N GLU A 677 -61.56 48.98 -0.55
CA GLU A 677 -62.90 49.56 -0.73
C GLU A 677 -64.01 48.66 -0.17
N GLU A 678 -63.77 47.34 -0.15
CA GLU A 678 -64.69 46.34 0.43
C GLU A 678 -64.71 46.33 1.97
N ARG A 679 -63.91 47.19 2.62
CA ARG A 679 -63.77 47.31 4.09
C ARG A 679 -63.58 45.97 4.79
N LYS A 680 -62.73 45.09 4.24
CA LYS A 680 -62.46 43.79 4.87
C LYS A 680 -61.62 43.95 6.12
N ILE A 681 -61.95 43.16 7.14
CA ILE A 681 -61.26 43.19 8.42
C ILE A 681 -60.13 42.17 8.38
N ILE A 682 -58.90 42.63 8.61
CA ILE A 682 -57.72 41.79 8.81
C ILE A 682 -57.15 42.07 10.20
N ARG A 683 -56.99 41.01 11.01
CA ARG A 683 -56.49 41.12 12.39
C ARG A 683 -55.04 40.66 12.47
N ALA A 684 -54.24 41.28 13.35
CA ALA A 684 -52.83 40.97 13.56
C ALA A 684 -52.36 41.33 14.98
N ASN A 685 -51.05 41.17 15.26
CA ASN A 685 -50.42 41.41 16.55
C ASN A 685 -49.61 42.71 16.57
N ARG A 686 -49.94 43.64 17.49
CA ARG A 686 -49.22 44.92 17.67
C ARG A 686 -47.74 44.70 17.96
N TYR A 687 -47.41 43.74 18.82
CA TYR A 687 -46.01 43.45 19.17
C TYR A 687 -45.18 42.96 17.99
N VAL A 688 -45.71 42.02 17.19
CA VAL A 688 -45.00 41.48 16.00
C VAL A 688 -44.78 42.59 14.98
N LEU A 689 -45.83 43.38 14.71
CA LEU A 689 -45.76 44.47 13.74
C LEU A 689 -44.85 45.62 14.20
N SER A 690 -44.85 45.96 15.50
CA SER A 690 -43.93 46.95 16.08
C SER A 690 -42.48 46.50 16.00
N ALA A 691 -42.22 45.20 16.21
CA ALA A 691 -40.88 44.64 16.06
C ALA A 691 -40.40 44.65 14.60
N ALA A 692 -41.32 44.47 13.64
CA ALA A 692 -41.00 44.44 12.22
C ALA A 692 -40.91 45.84 11.58
N SER A 693 -41.55 46.85 12.16
CA SER A 693 -41.68 48.19 11.59
C SER A 693 -41.77 49.25 12.69
N LYS A 694 -40.84 50.21 12.61
CA LYS A 694 -40.86 51.40 13.45
C LYS A 694 -42.13 52.23 13.26
N LYS A 695 -42.70 52.24 12.04
CA LYS A 695 -43.94 52.98 11.74
C LYS A 695 -45.16 52.36 12.41
N PHE A 696 -45.21 51.03 12.48
CA PHE A 696 -46.24 50.35 13.27
C PHE A 696 -46.07 50.61 14.76
N GLU A 697 -44.83 50.59 15.27
CA GLU A 697 -44.53 50.95 16.67
C GLU A 697 -45.05 52.37 17.01
N GLU A 698 -44.81 53.36 16.15
CA GLU A 698 -45.32 54.72 16.30
C GLU A 698 -46.85 54.76 16.28
N LYS A 699 -47.49 54.13 15.29
CA LYS A 699 -48.95 54.12 15.14
C LYS A 699 -49.68 53.45 16.31
N PHE A 700 -49.10 52.42 16.92
CA PHE A 700 -49.72 51.71 18.04
C PHE A 700 -49.54 52.41 19.40
N ARG A 701 -48.59 53.34 19.54
CA ARG A 701 -48.44 54.17 20.76
C ARG A 701 -49.63 55.09 21.00
N ASP A 702 -50.35 55.46 19.93
CA ASP A 702 -51.50 56.37 20.00
C ASP A 702 -52.82 55.65 20.35
N ASN A 703 -52.79 54.36 20.73
CA ASN A 703 -53.96 53.54 21.10
C ASN A 703 -55.09 53.54 20.05
N ILE A 704 -54.73 53.65 18.77
CA ILE A 704 -55.68 53.54 17.67
C ILE A 704 -56.14 52.09 17.56
N ASN A 705 -57.44 51.85 17.67
CA ASN A 705 -58.02 50.50 17.65
C ASN A 705 -58.23 49.94 16.23
N GLU A 706 -58.48 50.82 15.26
CA GLU A 706 -58.77 50.44 13.88
C GLU A 706 -57.91 51.28 12.93
N ILE A 707 -57.18 50.61 12.04
CA ILE A 707 -56.30 51.26 11.06
C ILE A 707 -56.85 51.01 9.66
N GLU A 708 -57.25 52.07 8.97
CA GLU A 708 -57.68 51.99 7.57
C GLU A 708 -56.47 51.87 6.64
N ILE A 709 -56.56 50.94 5.69
CA ILE A 709 -55.51 50.62 4.71
C ILE A 709 -56.11 50.76 3.30
N GLU A 710 -55.55 51.68 2.53
CA GLU A 710 -56.03 52.02 1.18
C GLU A 710 -55.61 51.00 0.10
N PHE A 711 -54.83 49.97 0.45
CA PHE A 711 -54.34 48.97 -0.48
C PHE A 711 -55.30 47.79 -0.65
N HIS A 712 -55.17 47.06 -1.76
CA HIS A 712 -55.94 45.83 -1.99
C HIS A 712 -55.64 44.79 -0.90
N GLN A 713 -56.67 44.04 -0.50
CA GLN A 713 -56.58 43.07 0.59
C GLN A 713 -55.46 42.04 0.41
N ASP A 714 -55.24 41.57 -0.82
CA ASP A 714 -54.26 40.52 -1.09
C ASP A 714 -52.83 41.08 -0.96
N VAL A 715 -52.62 42.32 -1.40
CA VAL A 715 -51.33 43.01 -1.25
C VAL A 715 -51.01 43.18 0.23
N PHE A 716 -51.99 43.63 1.03
CA PHE A 716 -51.79 43.85 2.45
C PHE A 716 -51.64 42.54 3.24
N LYS A 717 -52.37 41.48 2.86
CA LYS A 717 -52.24 40.16 3.46
C LYS A 717 -50.84 39.57 3.22
N VAL A 718 -50.33 39.67 2.00
CA VAL A 718 -48.96 39.26 1.66
C VAL A 718 -47.95 40.11 2.44
N PHE A 719 -48.17 41.43 2.53
CA PHE A 719 -47.32 42.30 3.33
C PHE A 719 -47.25 41.86 4.81
N LEU A 720 -48.39 41.54 5.45
CA LEU A 720 -48.41 41.05 6.83
C LEU A 720 -47.70 39.70 6.97
N GLN A 721 -47.95 38.75 6.07
CA GLN A 721 -47.26 37.46 6.05
C GLN A 721 -45.73 37.62 6.02
N LEU A 722 -45.23 38.57 5.24
CA LEU A 722 -43.80 38.88 5.14
C LEU A 722 -43.24 39.49 6.43
N LEU A 723 -44.02 40.30 7.14
CA LEU A 723 -43.64 40.83 8.46
C LEU A 723 -43.61 39.74 9.55
N TYR A 724 -44.43 38.71 9.40
CA TYR A 724 -44.47 37.54 10.29
C TYR A 724 -43.38 36.51 9.98
N GLY A 725 -42.52 36.79 8.99
CA GLY A 725 -41.37 35.96 8.66
C GLY A 725 -41.60 34.93 7.57
N GLN A 726 -42.76 34.94 6.88
CA GLN A 726 -42.96 34.12 5.69
C GLN A 726 -41.97 34.53 4.59
N THR A 727 -41.53 33.55 3.79
CA THR A 727 -40.63 33.86 2.68
C THR A 727 -41.37 34.63 1.57
N PHE A 728 -40.64 35.47 0.83
CA PHE A 728 -41.20 36.22 -0.30
C PHE A 728 -41.83 35.30 -1.35
N LYS A 729 -41.18 34.17 -1.61
CA LYS A 729 -41.67 33.17 -2.56
C LYS A 729 -43.00 32.58 -2.09
N ASP A 730 -43.09 32.14 -0.84
CA ASP A 730 -44.29 31.46 -0.34
C ASP A 730 -45.47 32.41 -0.19
N ALA A 731 -45.22 33.64 0.30
CA ALA A 731 -46.27 34.64 0.46
C ALA A 731 -46.83 35.11 -0.90
N THR A 732 -46.06 35.03 -1.98
CA THR A 732 -46.52 35.42 -3.32
C THR A 732 -47.19 34.29 -4.09
N ILE A 733 -47.14 33.02 -3.63
CA ILE A 733 -47.80 31.87 -4.28
C ILE A 733 -49.29 32.14 -4.58
N PRO A 734 -50.11 32.68 -3.66
CA PRO A 734 -51.52 32.95 -3.94
C PRO A 734 -51.70 33.91 -5.12
N ILE A 735 -50.85 34.94 -5.21
CA ILE A 735 -50.87 35.90 -6.32
C ILE A 735 -50.42 35.22 -7.62
N LEU A 736 -49.35 34.42 -7.57
CA LEU A 736 -48.85 33.69 -8.73
C LEU A 736 -49.84 32.64 -9.23
N SER A 737 -50.64 32.05 -8.34
CA SER A 737 -51.66 31.06 -8.69
C SER A 737 -52.82 31.64 -9.51
N THR A 738 -53.04 32.96 -9.45
CA THR A 738 -54.02 33.65 -10.31
C THR A 738 -53.57 33.78 -11.76
N ALA A 739 -52.37 33.31 -12.13
CA ALA A 739 -51.86 33.38 -13.51
C ALA A 739 -52.81 32.73 -14.53
N SER A 740 -53.52 31.66 -14.15
CA SER A 740 -54.52 31.00 -15.01
C SER A 740 -55.76 31.84 -15.28
N ASP A 741 -56.00 32.88 -14.47
CA ASP A 741 -57.20 33.73 -14.57
C ASP A 741 -57.04 34.81 -15.66
N PHE A 742 -55.82 35.02 -16.16
CA PHE A 742 -55.51 35.98 -17.20
C PHE A 742 -55.47 35.33 -18.58
N LYS A 743 -55.93 36.05 -19.60
CA LYS A 743 -56.02 35.51 -20.97
C LYS A 743 -54.67 35.40 -21.65
N THR A 744 -53.70 36.22 -21.22
CA THR A 744 -52.35 36.23 -21.77
C THR A 744 -51.32 36.35 -20.66
N GLU A 745 -50.14 35.78 -20.91
CA GLU A 745 -48.98 35.90 -20.01
C GLU A 745 -48.56 37.37 -19.79
N HIS A 746 -48.77 38.22 -20.81
CA HIS A 746 -48.49 39.66 -20.70
C HIS A 746 -49.43 40.36 -19.71
N GLU A 747 -50.74 40.07 -19.77
CA GLU A 747 -51.72 40.62 -18.81
C GLU A 747 -51.38 40.25 -17.37
N PHE A 748 -50.98 38.99 -17.14
CA PHE A 748 -50.53 38.53 -15.84
C PHE A 748 -49.24 39.23 -15.38
N LYS A 749 -48.22 39.34 -16.23
CA LYS A 749 -46.96 40.05 -15.90
C LYS A 749 -47.22 41.51 -15.53
N THR A 750 -48.12 42.20 -16.23
CA THR A 750 -48.53 43.56 -15.91
C THR A 750 -49.31 43.64 -14.59
N HIS A 751 -50.15 42.65 -14.27
CA HIS A 751 -50.85 42.56 -12.98
C HIS A 751 -49.88 42.30 -11.82
N TYR A 752 -48.96 41.34 -11.98
CA TYR A 752 -47.95 41.00 -10.99
C TYR A 752 -47.00 42.18 -10.72
N LEU A 753 -46.62 42.93 -11.77
CA LEU A 753 -45.88 44.19 -11.59
C LEU A 753 -46.65 45.22 -10.75
N SER A 754 -47.94 45.40 -10.99
CA SER A 754 -48.77 46.29 -10.16
C SER A 754 -48.79 45.85 -8.69
N PHE A 755 -48.92 44.53 -8.45
CA PHE A 755 -48.84 43.95 -7.11
C PHE A 755 -47.48 44.27 -6.44
N LEU A 756 -46.35 44.07 -7.13
CA LEU A 756 -45.02 44.36 -6.61
C LEU A 756 -44.84 45.85 -6.31
N ILE A 757 -45.37 46.73 -7.17
CA ILE A 757 -45.36 48.19 -6.95
C ILE A 757 -46.14 48.56 -5.70
N ASP A 758 -47.34 48.01 -5.51
CA ASP A 758 -48.15 48.32 -4.32
C ASP A 758 -47.54 47.75 -3.03
N LEU A 759 -46.90 46.58 -3.12
CA LEU A 759 -46.11 46.02 -2.02
C LEU A 759 -44.90 46.91 -1.71
N LEU A 760 -44.20 47.44 -2.71
CA LEU A 760 -43.10 48.38 -2.54
C LEU A 760 -43.57 49.64 -1.78
N LYS A 761 -44.71 50.23 -2.20
CA LYS A 761 -45.30 51.38 -1.52
C LYS A 761 -45.58 51.09 -0.05
N LEU A 762 -46.10 49.90 0.29
CA LEU A 762 -46.30 49.49 1.68
C LEU A 762 -44.98 49.39 2.44
N THR A 763 -43.95 48.77 1.87
CA THR A 763 -42.63 48.66 2.53
C THR A 763 -42.00 50.02 2.84
N VAL A 764 -42.21 51.02 1.97
CA VAL A 764 -41.73 52.39 2.16
C VAL A 764 -42.59 53.11 3.19
N SER A 765 -43.92 53.04 3.06
CA SER A 765 -44.88 53.71 3.95
C SER A 765 -44.77 53.26 5.40
N TYR A 766 -44.38 51.99 5.61
CA TYR A 766 -44.19 51.39 6.92
C TYR A 766 -42.71 51.19 7.29
N GLU A 767 -41.77 51.80 6.56
CA GLU A 767 -40.33 51.82 6.90
C GLU A 767 -39.68 50.43 7.10
N VAL A 768 -40.07 49.44 6.29
CA VAL A 768 -39.57 48.05 6.38
C VAL A 768 -38.44 47.81 5.39
N LYS A 769 -37.24 48.32 5.71
CA LYS A 769 -36.06 48.29 4.81
C LYS A 769 -35.68 46.89 4.31
N PRO A 770 -35.58 45.83 5.14
CA PRO A 770 -35.19 44.51 4.65
C PRO A 770 -36.17 43.93 3.63
N LEU A 771 -37.47 44.21 3.80
CA LEU A 771 -38.50 43.76 2.86
C LEU A 771 -38.51 44.62 1.59
N ARG A 772 -38.34 45.94 1.72
CA ARG A 772 -38.22 46.85 0.58
C ARG A 772 -37.16 46.36 -0.40
N ASN A 773 -35.96 46.02 0.11
CA ASN A 773 -34.88 45.53 -0.73
C ASN A 773 -35.26 44.28 -1.52
N LYS A 774 -35.99 43.32 -0.90
CA LYS A 774 -36.46 42.11 -1.58
C LYS A 774 -37.49 42.40 -2.67
N VAL A 775 -38.39 43.36 -2.42
CA VAL A 775 -39.38 43.79 -3.42
C VAL A 775 -38.70 44.50 -4.58
N GLU A 776 -37.73 45.36 -4.30
CA GLU A 776 -36.90 46.02 -5.33
C GLU A 776 -36.18 44.97 -6.19
N ASP A 777 -35.56 43.97 -5.57
CA ASP A 777 -34.88 42.88 -6.29
C ASP A 777 -35.87 42.11 -7.18
N ALA A 778 -37.06 41.77 -6.67
CA ALA A 778 -38.12 41.11 -7.45
C ALA A 778 -38.62 41.95 -8.65
N ILE A 779 -38.62 43.27 -8.53
CA ILE A 779 -38.91 44.18 -9.66
C ILE A 779 -37.73 44.20 -10.64
N MET A 780 -36.47 44.17 -10.18
CA MET A 780 -35.32 44.14 -11.09
C MET A 780 -35.19 42.83 -11.86
N GLU A 781 -35.58 41.71 -11.26
CA GLU A 781 -35.63 40.38 -11.90
C GLU A 781 -36.69 40.29 -13.02
N GLY A 782 -37.67 41.20 -13.03
CA GLY A 782 -38.71 41.23 -14.05
C GLY A 782 -38.22 41.71 -15.43
N GLU A 783 -38.51 40.94 -16.48
CA GLU A 783 -38.19 41.30 -17.87
C GLU A 783 -39.17 42.36 -18.46
N TYR A 784 -39.09 43.59 -17.95
CA TYR A 784 -39.96 44.68 -18.41
C TYR A 784 -39.39 45.39 -19.64
N VAL A 785 -39.95 45.11 -20.81
CA VAL A 785 -39.57 45.76 -22.08
C VAL A 785 -40.75 46.55 -22.68
N ASN A 786 -41.95 46.41 -22.11
CA ASN A 786 -43.14 47.14 -22.55
C ASN A 786 -43.15 48.58 -22.02
N ILE A 787 -43.46 49.54 -22.89
CA ILE A 787 -43.47 50.98 -22.55
C ILE A 787 -44.45 51.35 -21.42
N ARG A 788 -45.57 50.62 -21.28
CA ARG A 788 -46.56 50.86 -20.21
C ARG A 788 -46.08 50.33 -18.86
N ASP A 789 -45.41 49.18 -18.85
CA ASP A 789 -44.84 48.58 -17.65
C ASP A 789 -43.67 49.43 -17.13
N LEU A 790 -42.77 49.87 -18.03
CA LEU A 790 -41.68 50.80 -17.71
C LEU A 790 -42.18 52.15 -17.20
N TYR A 791 -43.27 52.68 -17.77
CA TYR A 791 -43.89 53.91 -17.29
C TYR A 791 -44.39 53.77 -15.84
N ARG A 792 -45.06 52.66 -15.50
CA ARG A 792 -45.55 52.38 -14.15
C ARG A 792 -44.41 52.30 -13.14
N ILE A 793 -43.31 51.64 -13.51
CA ILE A 793 -42.11 51.56 -12.68
C ILE A 793 -41.57 52.96 -12.43
N ILE A 794 -41.25 53.73 -13.47
CA ILE A 794 -40.68 55.09 -13.36
C ILE A 794 -41.61 56.04 -12.59
N GLU A 795 -42.92 55.92 -12.76
CA GLU A 795 -43.88 56.70 -11.99
C GLU A 795 -43.79 56.39 -10.50
N CYS A 796 -43.66 55.12 -10.12
CA CYS A 796 -43.43 54.69 -8.75
C CYS A 796 -42.09 55.20 -8.18
N LEU A 797 -41.01 55.20 -8.98
CA LEU A 797 -39.67 55.59 -8.53
C LEU A 797 -39.57 57.04 -8.03
N LYS A 798 -40.51 57.92 -8.41
CA LYS A 798 -40.49 59.32 -7.98
C LYS A 798 -40.69 59.49 -6.48
N ASP A 799 -41.55 58.66 -5.91
CA ASP A 799 -42.06 58.84 -4.56
C ASP A 799 -41.61 57.70 -3.63
N PHE A 800 -41.22 56.54 -4.17
CA PHE A 800 -40.99 55.32 -3.37
C PHE A 800 -39.59 54.68 -3.54
N ASP A 801 -38.72 55.18 -4.43
CA ASP A 801 -37.33 54.70 -4.56
C ASP A 801 -36.38 55.47 -3.64
N VAL A 802 -36.46 55.18 -2.34
CA VAL A 802 -35.77 55.93 -1.28
C VAL A 802 -34.24 55.86 -1.41
N GLU A 803 -33.69 54.73 -1.86
CA GLU A 803 -32.24 54.50 -1.97
C GLU A 803 -31.70 54.59 -3.41
N GLN A 804 -32.54 55.02 -4.37
CA GLN A 804 -32.22 55.13 -5.81
C GLN A 804 -31.74 53.82 -6.47
N ARG A 805 -32.00 52.66 -5.85
CA ARG A 805 -31.54 51.35 -6.33
C ARG A 805 -32.23 50.97 -7.64
N LEU A 806 -33.56 51.10 -7.66
CA LEU A 806 -34.36 50.80 -8.84
C LEU A 806 -34.11 51.81 -9.96
N LYS A 807 -33.94 53.08 -9.63
CA LYS A 807 -33.61 54.14 -10.59
C LYS A 807 -32.30 53.87 -11.30
N GLY A 808 -31.24 53.51 -10.58
CA GLY A 808 -29.95 53.15 -11.18
C GLY A 808 -30.08 51.97 -12.14
N PHE A 809 -30.76 50.90 -11.72
CA PHE A 809 -30.97 49.71 -12.55
C PHE A 809 -31.79 50.01 -13.81
N PHE A 810 -32.96 50.65 -13.66
CA PHE A 810 -33.85 50.91 -14.79
C PHE A 810 -33.33 52.00 -15.74
N GLU A 811 -32.47 52.92 -15.27
CA GLU A 811 -31.73 53.83 -16.15
C GLU A 811 -30.85 53.05 -17.14
N GLU A 812 -30.05 52.09 -16.65
CA GLU A 812 -29.20 51.24 -17.50
C GLU A 812 -30.02 50.26 -18.35
N HIS A 813 -31.09 49.69 -17.79
CA HIS A 813 -31.99 48.79 -18.50
C HIS A 813 -32.67 49.50 -19.69
N ILE A 814 -33.24 50.69 -19.48
CA ILE A 814 -33.89 51.47 -20.55
C ILE A 814 -32.88 51.88 -21.64
N ARG A 815 -31.64 52.22 -21.25
CA ARG A 815 -30.55 52.49 -22.23
C ARG A 815 -30.24 51.26 -23.07
N SER A 816 -30.15 50.08 -22.44
CA SER A 816 -29.83 48.81 -23.11
C SER A 816 -30.93 48.38 -24.09
N TYR A 817 -32.20 48.65 -23.78
CA TYR A 817 -33.36 48.33 -24.62
C TYR A 817 -33.89 49.51 -25.46
N ARG A 818 -33.08 50.56 -25.66
CA ARG A 818 -33.46 51.80 -26.37
C ARG A 818 -34.10 51.57 -27.74
N ASN A 819 -33.57 50.65 -28.54
CA ASN A 819 -34.04 50.40 -29.90
C ASN A 819 -35.45 49.76 -29.91
N PRO A 820 -35.71 48.66 -29.16
CA PRO A 820 -37.07 48.13 -28.96
C PRO A 820 -38.08 49.14 -28.40
N ILE A 821 -37.67 49.94 -27.40
CA ILE A 821 -38.54 50.93 -26.74
C ILE A 821 -38.95 52.03 -27.74
N ASN A 822 -37.99 52.58 -28.49
CA ASN A 822 -38.27 53.57 -29.53
C ASN A 822 -39.17 53.01 -30.65
N LYS A 823 -39.03 51.73 -30.99
CA LYS A 823 -39.90 51.06 -31.96
C LYS A 823 -41.35 50.95 -31.45
N GLN A 824 -41.54 50.72 -30.15
CA GLN A 824 -42.87 50.70 -29.52
C GLN A 824 -43.51 52.10 -29.48
N LEU A 825 -42.74 53.14 -29.14
CA LEU A 825 -43.22 54.53 -29.16
C LEU A 825 -43.60 55.03 -30.57
N ARG A 826 -43.01 54.46 -31.62
CA ARG A 826 -43.29 54.78 -33.04
C ARG A 826 -44.46 53.99 -33.63
N LYS A 827 -44.99 52.96 -32.96
CA LYS A 827 -46.16 52.23 -33.46
C LYS A 827 -47.38 53.16 -33.45
N ASN A 828 -48.15 53.16 -34.55
CA ASN A 828 -49.32 54.03 -34.71
C ASN A 828 -50.42 53.67 -33.69
N ALA A 829 -50.67 54.55 -32.72
CA ALA A 829 -51.84 54.44 -31.84
C ALA A 829 -53.14 54.56 -32.65
N VAL A 830 -54.07 53.65 -32.39
CA VAL A 830 -55.30 53.48 -33.17
C VAL A 830 -56.38 54.45 -32.70
N THR A 831 -56.33 54.88 -31.44
CA THR A 831 -57.32 55.80 -30.84
C THR A 831 -56.70 57.12 -30.35
N VAL A 832 -57.52 58.19 -30.25
CA VAL A 832 -57.10 59.51 -29.72
C VAL A 832 -56.64 59.40 -28.26
N LYS A 833 -57.27 58.53 -27.48
CA LYS A 833 -56.91 58.25 -26.08
C LYS A 833 -55.52 57.60 -25.97
N GLU A 834 -55.23 56.60 -26.80
CA GLU A 834 -53.90 55.97 -26.86
C GLU A 834 -52.81 56.93 -27.35
N LYS A 835 -53.10 57.82 -28.31
CA LYS A 835 -52.15 58.84 -28.74
C LYS A 835 -51.76 59.78 -27.59
N SER A 836 -52.73 60.20 -26.78
CA SER A 836 -52.46 61.02 -25.59
C SER A 836 -51.67 60.26 -24.52
N GLU A 837 -51.98 58.99 -24.29
CA GLU A 837 -51.30 58.12 -23.32
C GLU A 837 -49.83 57.87 -23.73
N ILE A 838 -49.59 57.48 -24.98
CA ILE A 838 -48.24 57.25 -25.52
C ILE A 838 -47.42 58.55 -25.51
N SER A 839 -48.04 59.70 -25.76
CA SER A 839 -47.38 61.01 -25.65
C SER A 839 -46.89 61.29 -24.22
N LYS A 840 -47.71 61.00 -23.21
CA LYS A 840 -47.33 61.13 -21.79
C LYS A 840 -46.20 60.15 -21.40
N ILE A 841 -46.30 58.91 -21.86
CA ILE A 841 -45.29 57.86 -21.62
C ILE A 841 -43.96 58.27 -22.25
N SER A 842 -43.99 58.74 -23.51
CA SER A 842 -42.83 59.23 -24.24
C SER A 842 -42.16 60.39 -23.51
N GLN A 843 -42.92 61.37 -23.00
CA GLN A 843 -42.37 62.51 -22.28
C GLN A 843 -41.67 62.10 -20.98
N LYS A 844 -42.23 61.12 -20.23
CA LYS A 844 -41.60 60.64 -18.99
C LYS A 844 -40.38 59.73 -19.23
N LEU A 845 -40.35 58.98 -20.33
CA LEU A 845 -39.21 58.12 -20.69
C LEU A 845 -38.06 58.89 -21.36
N GLN A 846 -38.34 60.06 -21.93
CA GLN A 846 -37.35 60.86 -22.67
C GLN A 846 -36.03 61.14 -21.92
N PRO A 847 -36.02 61.49 -20.61
CA PRO A 847 -34.78 61.73 -19.87
C PRO A 847 -33.87 60.50 -19.78
N TYR A 848 -34.44 59.31 -19.81
CA TYR A 848 -33.73 58.03 -19.74
C TYR A 848 -33.19 57.56 -21.10
N LEU A 849 -33.76 58.07 -22.19
CA LEU A 849 -33.44 57.72 -23.57
C LEU A 849 -32.47 58.70 -24.26
N GLN A 850 -32.07 59.79 -23.59
CA GLN A 850 -31.11 60.77 -24.08
C GLN A 850 -29.74 60.54 -23.42
N ASN A 851 -28.65 60.58 -24.21
CA ASN A 851 -27.29 60.43 -23.69
C ASN A 851 -26.93 61.63 -22.81
N LYS A 852 -26.39 61.39 -21.61
CA LYS A 852 -25.20 62.11 -21.18
C LYS A 852 -23.99 61.27 -21.55
#